data_AF-A0A8J8T4S4-F1
#
_entry.id   AF-A0A8J8T4S4-F1
#
_cell.length_a   1.000
_cell.length_b   1.000
_cell.length_c   1.000
_cell.angle_alpha   90.00
_cell.angle_beta   90.00
_cell.angle_gamma   90.00
#
_symmetry.space_group_name_H-M   'P 1'
#
loop_
_entity.id
_entity.type
_entity.pdbx_description
1 polymer ?
#
loop_
_entity_poly.entity_id
_entity_poly.type
_entity_poly.pdbx_seq_one_letter_code
_entity_poly.pdbx_strand_id
1 'polypeptide(L)'
;MGKKIFKKPPGRTPTSQQQGALEDLVGAKETVFQKIFSEDPKRQERALMTLASVSLGPHLALDQFYSPELLKRLLELANQLTTRTTLFAIDAIKNLCVQAYLMGKDSLATHILKEGGFLDCLLTIIDKALTLLKHEHALPLPQKSPHNHDLYTLAIEQCYLCLTELVHFIEQGPLLQHITVGPLVTGSLSLLTNWTEHPYLGMKLFKRIAAFLRELSLDNEYIASLDGLDTMVEALVDSLFIENAEFACNLLAYSVNVQRYSGRLRDVGIVGKCVEKVFGLEEGVTPQQYFMKQFGGKYKLAEEKKGDEEESDDNMEEVAEADGKEDAVTSSIEFRKWRSMSKAYASVISLLNDLVQYATTSPEDEDEEFEEVDGDEDFKEESKTEEVGASPISAGVNALARMSITHILSCGKAITQFLGLTQETEDLLDEVQEASLSLVLTVLQNTTLIGPSDYAPILDVIHEFLHLSLYKCERNVFDTLLSLLRYLIDNNKALRPSIISSELLTKIIRAGNYTQGVQQRIQLVQILQTLLTTEQAKHTVFTTIENVQEVTEMLVQACKSGNLLLISHALDAFYDIFSENNYNQALADKQVIQMMKVGLPHLQGLYKGARSEKQMSKRELRYADQALENLPAFIEYKVREMGVQQ
;
A
#
# COMPACT_ATOMS: atom_id res chain seq x y z
N MET A 1 11.80 -6.64 15.87
CA MET A 1 10.74 -6.40 14.85
C MET A 1 10.31 -4.93 14.82
N GLY A 2 10.69 -4.18 13.78
CA GLY A 2 10.28 -2.78 13.63
C GLY A 2 8.76 -2.65 13.54
N LYS A 3 8.15 -1.83 14.40
CA LYS A 3 6.73 -1.48 14.31
C LYS A 3 6.46 -0.90 12.92
N LYS A 4 5.55 -1.50 12.15
CA LYS A 4 4.84 -0.76 11.09
C LYS A 4 4.10 0.38 11.78
N ILE A 5 4.72 1.56 11.83
CA ILE A 5 4.01 2.78 12.21
C ILE A 5 3.02 3.03 11.07
N PHE A 6 1.80 2.51 11.23
CA PHE A 6 0.69 2.85 10.37
C PHE A 6 0.46 4.35 10.48
N LYS A 7 0.99 5.10 9.50
CA LYS A 7 0.51 6.46 9.26
C LYS A 7 -0.96 6.32 8.91
N LYS A 8 -1.81 6.81 9.80
CA LYS A 8 -3.24 7.04 9.58
C LYS A 8 -3.42 7.53 8.14
N PRO A 9 -4.16 6.83 7.26
CA PRO A 9 -4.34 7.29 5.90
C PRO A 9 -4.91 8.73 5.97
N PRO A 10 -4.38 9.69 5.19
CA PRO A 10 -4.95 11.03 5.16
C PRO A 10 -6.42 10.89 4.79
N GLY A 11 -7.30 11.45 5.62
CA GLY A 11 -8.74 11.38 5.39
C GLY A 11 -9.06 11.94 4.01
N ARG A 12 -9.46 11.07 3.08
CA ARG A 12 -10.03 11.52 1.81
C ARG A 12 -11.31 12.29 2.14
N THR A 13 -11.44 13.48 1.60
CA THR A 13 -12.70 14.23 1.60
C THR A 13 -13.76 13.33 0.96
N PRO A 14 -14.92 13.11 1.61
CA PRO A 14 -15.92 12.19 1.09
C PRO A 14 -16.40 12.65 -0.29
N THR A 15 -16.52 11.72 -1.23
CA THR A 15 -17.11 12.00 -2.54
C THR A 15 -18.56 12.48 -2.38
N SER A 16 -19.13 13.18 -3.36
CA SER A 16 -20.54 13.62 -3.33
C SER A 16 -21.53 12.47 -3.07
N GLN A 17 -21.20 11.26 -3.52
CA GLN A 17 -21.94 10.03 -3.21
C GLN A 17 -21.83 9.61 -1.73
N GLN A 18 -20.67 9.78 -1.10
CA GLN A 18 -20.47 9.50 0.33
C GLN A 18 -21.15 10.54 1.23
N GLN A 19 -21.25 11.80 0.78
CA GLN A 19 -22.04 12.83 1.47
C GLN A 19 -23.55 12.55 1.42
N GLY A 20 -24.09 12.11 0.28
CA GLY A 20 -25.50 11.69 0.16
C GLY A 20 -25.85 10.49 1.03
N ALA A 21 -24.94 9.49 1.14
CA ALA A 21 -25.11 8.35 2.03
C ALA A 21 -25.11 8.75 3.53
N LEU A 22 -24.35 9.79 3.90
CA LEU A 22 -24.34 10.36 5.25
C LEU A 22 -25.66 11.07 5.60
N GLU A 23 -26.26 11.78 4.64
CA GLU A 23 -27.58 12.43 4.81
C GLU A 23 -28.69 11.37 4.96
N ASP A 24 -28.61 10.25 4.26
CA ASP A 24 -29.51 9.10 4.43
C ASP A 24 -29.36 8.40 5.79
N LEU A 25 -28.18 8.44 6.40
CA LEU A 25 -27.90 7.85 7.72
C LEU A 25 -28.48 8.65 8.88
N VAL A 26 -28.54 9.99 8.77
CA VAL A 26 -28.85 10.89 9.90
C VAL A 26 -30.10 11.76 9.67
N GLY A 27 -30.44 12.08 8.42
CA GLY A 27 -31.49 13.05 8.06
C GLY A 27 -32.79 12.47 7.49
N ALA A 28 -32.85 11.18 7.17
CA ALA A 28 -34.04 10.58 6.55
C ALA A 28 -35.21 10.38 7.56
N LYS A 29 -36.46 10.50 7.06
CA LYS A 29 -37.70 10.18 7.83
C LYS A 29 -37.75 8.74 8.37
N GLU A 30 -36.99 7.83 7.76
CA GLU A 30 -36.81 6.44 8.18
C GLU A 30 -35.30 6.15 8.23
N THR A 31 -34.76 5.87 9.41
CA THR A 31 -33.31 5.69 9.60
C THR A 31 -32.82 4.36 9.02
N VAL A 32 -31.52 4.25 8.70
CA VAL A 32 -30.90 2.98 8.28
C VAL A 32 -31.19 1.86 9.29
N PHE A 33 -31.20 2.17 10.59
CA PHE A 33 -31.60 1.24 11.64
C PHE A 33 -33.02 0.69 11.43
N GLN A 34 -34.02 1.56 11.26
CA GLN A 34 -35.40 1.15 11.05
C GLN A 34 -35.54 0.23 9.82
N LYS A 35 -34.78 0.50 8.75
CA LYS A 35 -34.75 -0.33 7.54
C LYS A 35 -34.09 -1.70 7.75
N ILE A 36 -33.11 -1.83 8.66
CA ILE A 36 -32.50 -3.13 9.02
C ILE A 36 -33.47 -4.00 9.83
N PHE A 37 -34.31 -3.38 10.67
CA PHE A 37 -35.34 -4.08 11.46
C PHE A 37 -36.66 -4.29 10.71
N SER A 38 -36.82 -3.71 9.51
CA SER A 38 -37.98 -3.94 8.63
C SER A 38 -38.10 -5.41 8.22
N GLU A 39 -39.32 -5.92 8.02
CA GLU A 39 -39.55 -7.26 7.47
C GLU A 39 -39.37 -7.33 5.94
N ASP A 40 -39.34 -6.18 5.24
CA ASP A 40 -39.12 -6.10 3.80
C ASP A 40 -37.65 -6.41 3.42
N PRO A 41 -37.38 -7.52 2.71
CA PRO A 41 -36.01 -7.92 2.35
C PRO A 41 -35.27 -6.90 1.48
N LYS A 42 -35.98 -6.17 0.61
CA LYS A 42 -35.36 -5.15 -0.26
C LYS A 42 -34.94 -3.92 0.53
N ARG A 43 -35.70 -3.56 1.57
CA ARG A 43 -35.32 -2.46 2.47
C ARG A 43 -34.11 -2.85 3.32
N GLN A 44 -34.11 -4.07 3.85
CA GLN A 44 -32.96 -4.62 4.58
C GLN A 44 -31.71 -4.61 3.70
N GLU A 45 -31.79 -5.13 2.48
CA GLU A 45 -30.66 -5.19 1.54
C GLU A 45 -30.08 -3.79 1.27
N ARG A 46 -30.91 -2.81 0.94
CA ARG A 46 -30.45 -1.42 0.73
C ARG A 46 -29.78 -0.84 1.97
N ALA A 47 -30.36 -1.06 3.15
CA ALA A 47 -29.80 -0.54 4.40
C ALA A 47 -28.45 -1.19 4.74
N LEU A 48 -28.30 -2.49 4.49
CA LEU A 48 -27.04 -3.20 4.66
C LEU A 48 -25.99 -2.73 3.65
N MET A 49 -26.36 -2.50 2.39
CA MET A 49 -25.47 -1.92 1.40
C MET A 49 -24.97 -0.54 1.84
N THR A 50 -25.85 0.33 2.36
CA THR A 50 -25.45 1.62 2.93
C THR A 50 -24.46 1.43 4.08
N LEU A 51 -24.76 0.55 5.04
CA LEU A 51 -23.88 0.31 6.18
C LEU A 51 -22.52 -0.30 5.79
N ALA A 52 -22.50 -1.17 4.78
CA ALA A 52 -21.29 -1.81 4.24
C ALA A 52 -20.40 -0.83 3.44
N SER A 53 -20.97 0.23 2.87
CA SER A 53 -20.27 1.18 1.97
C SER A 53 -19.84 2.48 2.65
N VAL A 54 -20.37 2.79 3.83
CA VAL A 54 -20.08 4.05 4.50
C VAL A 54 -18.75 3.96 5.25
N SER A 55 -17.84 4.87 4.90
CA SER A 55 -16.68 5.17 5.75
C SER A 55 -17.13 6.06 6.90
N LEU A 56 -17.18 5.49 8.10
CA LEU A 56 -17.67 6.17 9.29
C LEU A 56 -16.57 7.07 9.85
N GLY A 57 -16.55 8.34 9.43
CA GLY A 57 -15.59 9.32 9.94
C GLY A 57 -15.65 9.45 11.47
N PRO A 58 -14.51 9.75 12.15
CA PRO A 58 -14.42 9.78 13.61
C PRO A 58 -15.30 10.87 14.28
N HIS A 59 -15.86 11.79 13.47
CA HIS A 59 -16.73 12.87 13.92
C HIS A 59 -18.22 12.51 13.91
N LEU A 60 -18.59 11.32 13.43
CA LEU A 60 -19.97 10.86 13.44
C LEU A 60 -20.36 10.29 14.81
N ALA A 61 -21.65 10.39 15.16
CA ALA A 61 -22.19 9.73 16.34
C ALA A 61 -22.30 8.23 16.07
N LEU A 62 -21.19 7.51 16.23
CA LEU A 62 -21.06 6.11 15.83
C LEU A 62 -21.58 5.10 16.85
N ASP A 63 -21.74 5.52 18.10
CA ASP A 63 -22.11 4.61 19.20
C ASP A 63 -23.46 3.90 18.97
N GLN A 64 -24.38 4.51 18.22
CA GLN A 64 -25.64 3.87 17.83
C GLN A 64 -25.44 2.63 16.94
N PHE A 65 -24.41 2.62 16.07
CA PHE A 65 -24.11 1.50 15.17
C PHE A 65 -23.47 0.31 15.87
N TYR A 66 -23.05 0.51 17.13
CA TYR A 66 -22.48 -0.52 17.99
C TYR A 66 -23.46 -1.01 19.07
N SER A 67 -24.75 -0.70 18.91
CA SER A 67 -25.79 -1.22 19.83
C SER A 67 -25.85 -2.75 19.78
N PRO A 68 -25.94 -3.44 20.94
CA PRO A 68 -26.04 -4.90 20.99
C PRO A 68 -27.22 -5.45 20.17
N GLU A 69 -28.33 -4.71 20.11
CA GLU A 69 -29.51 -5.08 19.34
C GLU A 69 -29.23 -5.09 17.84
N LEU A 70 -28.52 -4.08 17.32
CA LEU A 70 -28.14 -4.04 15.91
C LEU A 70 -27.15 -5.16 15.58
N LEU A 71 -26.09 -5.33 16.39
CA LEU A 71 -25.10 -6.38 16.15
C LEU A 71 -25.73 -7.77 16.13
N LYS A 72 -26.61 -8.06 17.10
CA LYS A 72 -27.38 -9.31 17.13
C LYS A 72 -28.22 -9.48 15.87
N ARG A 73 -28.91 -8.42 15.43
CA ARG A 73 -29.73 -8.45 14.21
C ARG A 73 -28.89 -8.71 12.96
N LEU A 74 -27.72 -8.08 12.85
CA LEU A 74 -26.82 -8.28 11.71
C LEU A 74 -26.31 -9.73 11.67
N LEU A 75 -25.97 -10.33 12.82
CA LEU A 75 -25.55 -11.73 12.91
C LEU A 75 -26.68 -12.69 12.53
N GLU A 76 -27.91 -12.40 12.94
CA GLU A 76 -29.10 -13.16 12.51
C GLU A 76 -29.26 -13.12 10.98
N LEU A 77 -29.12 -11.93 10.37
CA LEU A 77 -29.21 -11.76 8.91
C LEU A 77 -28.06 -12.45 8.17
N ALA A 78 -26.84 -12.38 8.71
CA ALA A 78 -25.68 -13.08 8.16
C ALA A 78 -25.90 -14.60 8.14
N ASN A 79 -26.53 -15.18 9.16
CA ASN A 79 -26.67 -16.63 9.29
C ASN A 79 -27.84 -17.27 8.50
N GLN A 80 -28.57 -16.51 7.67
CA GLN A 80 -29.73 -17.02 6.93
C GLN A 80 -29.38 -17.85 5.69
N LEU A 81 -28.27 -17.57 5.00
CA LEU A 81 -27.80 -18.30 3.80
C LEU A 81 -28.83 -18.49 2.67
N THR A 82 -29.90 -17.70 2.66
CA THR A 82 -31.01 -17.82 1.69
C THR A 82 -31.00 -16.74 0.62
N THR A 83 -30.32 -15.62 0.86
CA THR A 83 -30.37 -14.42 0.01
C THR A 83 -29.03 -13.68 0.00
N ARG A 84 -28.87 -12.71 -0.91
CA ARG A 84 -27.72 -11.80 -0.94
C ARG A 84 -27.59 -10.96 0.34
N THR A 85 -28.66 -10.84 1.14
CA THR A 85 -28.68 -10.20 2.46
C THR A 85 -27.56 -10.72 3.37
N THR A 86 -27.24 -12.02 3.31
CA THR A 86 -26.14 -12.60 4.07
C THR A 86 -24.79 -11.96 3.74
N LEU A 87 -24.51 -11.72 2.45
CA LEU A 87 -23.25 -11.13 2.00
C LEU A 87 -23.11 -9.69 2.51
N PHE A 88 -24.17 -8.88 2.36
CA PHE A 88 -24.16 -7.50 2.83
C PHE A 88 -24.14 -7.38 4.35
N ALA A 89 -24.73 -8.34 5.08
CA ALA A 89 -24.66 -8.37 6.54
C ALA A 89 -23.24 -8.68 7.03
N ILE A 90 -22.54 -9.63 6.39
CA ILE A 90 -21.13 -9.92 6.68
C ILE A 90 -20.28 -8.66 6.45
N ASP A 91 -20.44 -7.99 5.30
CA ASP A 91 -19.69 -6.77 4.99
C ASP A 91 -20.01 -5.61 5.92
N ALA A 92 -21.26 -5.45 6.34
CA ALA A 92 -21.64 -4.43 7.30
C ALA A 92 -20.96 -4.65 8.66
N ILE A 93 -20.97 -5.88 9.20
CA ILE A 93 -20.30 -6.19 10.47
C ILE A 93 -18.78 -6.00 10.34
N LYS A 94 -18.19 -6.50 9.24
CA LYS A 94 -16.77 -6.31 8.91
C LYS A 94 -16.39 -4.83 8.94
N ASN A 95 -17.15 -3.99 8.24
CA ASN A 95 -16.90 -2.55 8.17
C ASN A 95 -17.00 -1.92 9.58
N LEU A 96 -17.99 -2.29 10.39
CA LEU A 96 -18.09 -1.80 11.77
C LEU A 96 -16.86 -2.17 12.62
N CYS A 97 -16.33 -3.39 12.48
CA CYS A 97 -15.09 -3.82 13.14
C CYS A 97 -13.87 -3.01 12.66
N VAL A 98 -13.68 -2.88 11.35
CA VAL A 98 -12.57 -2.12 10.76
C VAL A 98 -12.59 -0.67 11.23
N GLN A 99 -13.78 -0.05 11.24
CA GLN A 99 -13.95 1.31 11.74
C GLN A 99 -13.61 1.43 13.23
N ALA A 100 -13.96 0.42 14.05
CA ALA A 100 -13.58 0.43 15.46
C ALA A 100 -12.05 0.42 15.63
N TYR A 101 -11.30 -0.35 14.83
CA TYR A 101 -9.82 -0.29 14.82
C TYR A 101 -9.28 1.05 14.34
N LEU A 102 -9.82 1.60 13.25
CA LEU A 102 -9.39 2.90 12.71
C LEU A 102 -9.64 4.07 13.69
N MET A 103 -10.59 3.90 14.61
CA MET A 103 -10.87 4.84 15.71
C MET A 103 -10.04 4.60 16.97
N GLY A 104 -9.21 3.55 17.01
CA GLY A 104 -8.47 3.14 18.21
C GLY A 104 -9.37 2.58 19.32
N LYS A 105 -10.53 2.01 18.96
CA LYS A 105 -11.47 1.34 19.88
C LYS A 105 -11.29 -0.18 19.82
N ASP A 106 -10.07 -0.67 20.06
CA ASP A 106 -9.70 -2.08 19.88
C ASP A 106 -10.51 -3.04 20.77
N SER A 107 -10.89 -2.60 21.97
CA SER A 107 -11.76 -3.37 22.88
C SER A 107 -13.16 -3.59 22.31
N LEU A 108 -13.70 -2.60 21.59
CA LEU A 108 -14.98 -2.71 20.90
C LEU A 108 -14.88 -3.64 19.70
N ALA A 109 -13.82 -3.52 18.90
CA ALA A 109 -13.57 -4.45 17.80
C ALA A 109 -13.44 -5.89 18.30
N THR A 110 -12.69 -6.11 19.38
CA THR A 110 -12.54 -7.40 20.05
C THR A 110 -13.88 -7.93 20.58
N HIS A 111 -14.71 -7.05 21.17
CA HIS A 111 -16.05 -7.41 21.62
C HIS A 111 -16.90 -7.90 20.45
N ILE A 112 -16.96 -7.18 19.32
CA ILE A 112 -17.74 -7.62 18.15
C ILE A 112 -17.26 -8.98 17.62
N LEU A 113 -15.94 -9.16 17.50
CA LEU A 113 -15.34 -10.36 16.93
C LEU A 113 -15.56 -11.60 17.81
N LYS A 114 -15.30 -11.48 19.10
CA LYS A 114 -15.27 -12.61 20.05
C LYS A 114 -16.55 -12.72 20.86
N GLU A 115 -16.87 -11.71 21.66
CA GLU A 115 -18.00 -11.76 22.60
C GLU A 115 -19.36 -11.63 21.90
N GLY A 116 -19.39 -10.85 20.81
CA GLY A 116 -20.52 -10.71 19.90
C GLY A 116 -20.69 -11.94 19.00
N GLY A 117 -19.72 -12.85 18.95
CA GLY A 117 -19.83 -14.12 18.22
C GLY A 117 -19.74 -13.99 16.69
N PHE A 118 -19.11 -12.93 16.16
CA PHE A 118 -18.98 -12.79 14.71
C PHE A 118 -18.08 -13.87 14.10
N LEU A 119 -16.96 -14.22 14.74
CA LEU A 119 -16.09 -15.30 14.26
C LEU A 119 -16.83 -16.66 14.23
N ASP A 120 -17.62 -16.96 15.27
CA ASP A 120 -18.46 -18.17 15.33
C ASP A 120 -19.55 -18.16 14.25
N CYS A 121 -20.10 -16.98 13.94
CA CYS A 121 -21.05 -16.79 12.86
C CYS A 121 -20.42 -17.11 11.50
N LEU A 122 -19.22 -16.59 11.22
CA LEU A 122 -18.48 -16.89 9.97
C LEU A 122 -18.19 -18.39 9.84
N LEU A 123 -17.72 -19.04 10.91
CA LEU A 123 -17.51 -20.49 10.94
C LEU A 123 -18.80 -21.25 10.62
N THR A 124 -19.90 -20.89 11.27
CA THR A 124 -21.21 -21.50 11.04
C THR A 124 -21.68 -21.35 9.59
N ILE A 125 -21.47 -20.18 9.00
CA ILE A 125 -21.83 -19.90 7.60
C ILE A 125 -20.98 -20.77 6.67
N ILE A 126 -19.67 -20.86 6.90
CA ILE A 126 -18.76 -21.70 6.10
C ILE A 126 -19.20 -23.17 6.17
N ASP A 127 -19.42 -23.72 7.36
CA ASP A 127 -19.79 -25.13 7.54
C ASP A 127 -21.13 -25.48 6.88
N LYS A 128 -22.13 -24.60 7.05
CA LYS A 128 -23.44 -24.76 6.40
C LYS A 128 -23.31 -24.68 4.88
N ALA A 129 -22.61 -23.69 4.35
CA ALA A 129 -22.43 -23.51 2.92
C ALA A 129 -21.64 -24.68 2.29
N LEU A 130 -20.60 -25.19 2.95
CA LEU A 130 -19.86 -26.38 2.51
C LEU A 130 -20.74 -27.63 2.49
N THR A 131 -21.57 -27.83 3.51
CA THR A 131 -22.52 -28.95 3.59
C THR A 131 -23.53 -28.88 2.45
N LEU A 132 -24.08 -27.69 2.19
CA LEU A 132 -25.04 -27.45 1.12
C LEU A 132 -24.41 -27.61 -0.26
N LEU A 133 -23.18 -27.14 -0.48
CA LEU A 133 -22.43 -27.35 -1.73
C LEU A 133 -22.17 -28.83 -2.00
N LYS A 134 -21.78 -29.59 -0.99
CA LYS A 134 -21.57 -31.03 -1.10
C LYS A 134 -22.86 -31.75 -1.49
N HIS A 135 -23.98 -31.38 -0.86
CA HIS A 135 -25.29 -31.90 -1.21
C HIS A 135 -25.68 -31.53 -2.66
N GLU A 136 -25.56 -30.26 -3.04
CA GLU A 136 -25.87 -29.75 -4.38
C GLU A 136 -25.05 -30.46 -5.47
N HIS A 137 -23.76 -30.73 -5.19
CA HIS A 137 -22.89 -31.46 -6.10
C HIS A 137 -23.33 -32.91 -6.30
N ALA A 138 -23.85 -33.56 -5.24
CA ALA A 138 -24.32 -34.95 -5.27
C ALA A 138 -25.69 -35.12 -5.95
N LEU A 139 -26.45 -34.04 -6.17
CA LEU A 139 -27.74 -34.09 -6.86
C LEU A 139 -27.56 -34.46 -8.34
N PRO A 140 -28.53 -35.17 -8.96
CA PRO A 140 -28.58 -35.36 -10.41
C PRO A 140 -28.64 -34.02 -11.16
N LEU A 141 -28.04 -33.93 -12.37
CA LEU A 141 -28.01 -32.73 -13.22
C LEU A 141 -29.35 -31.94 -13.31
N PRO A 142 -30.53 -32.56 -13.52
CA PRO A 142 -31.79 -31.81 -13.61
C PRO A 142 -32.28 -31.20 -12.29
N GLN A 143 -31.69 -31.59 -11.15
CA GLN A 143 -32.00 -31.07 -9.82
C GLN A 143 -30.96 -30.06 -9.32
N LYS A 144 -29.84 -29.91 -10.03
CA LYS A 144 -28.81 -28.92 -9.69
C LYS A 144 -29.33 -27.52 -9.98
N SER A 145 -29.26 -26.64 -8.99
CA SER A 145 -29.49 -25.21 -9.09
C SER A 145 -28.14 -24.50 -9.17
N PRO A 146 -27.73 -24.01 -10.36
CA PRO A 146 -26.52 -23.18 -10.48
C PRO A 146 -26.56 -21.97 -9.54
N HIS A 147 -27.74 -21.39 -9.37
CA HIS A 147 -27.96 -20.26 -8.46
C HIS A 147 -27.59 -20.57 -7.01
N ASN A 148 -27.97 -21.76 -6.50
CA ASN A 148 -27.64 -22.16 -5.14
C ASN A 148 -26.14 -22.42 -4.99
N HIS A 149 -25.55 -23.09 -5.97
CA HIS A 149 -24.11 -23.34 -6.00
C HIS A 149 -23.30 -22.03 -5.97
N ASP A 150 -23.69 -21.05 -6.78
CA ASP A 150 -23.06 -19.73 -6.81
C ASP A 150 -23.25 -18.99 -5.48
N LEU A 151 -24.46 -19.01 -4.90
CA LEU A 151 -24.76 -18.36 -3.63
C LEU A 151 -23.90 -18.91 -2.49
N TYR A 152 -23.81 -20.24 -2.35
CA TYR A 152 -23.03 -20.86 -1.28
C TYR A 152 -21.53 -20.63 -1.48
N THR A 153 -21.06 -20.68 -2.72
CA THR A 153 -19.65 -20.36 -3.04
C THR A 153 -19.34 -18.91 -2.67
N LEU A 154 -20.20 -17.96 -3.06
CA LEU A 154 -20.05 -16.54 -2.72
C LEU A 154 -20.09 -16.29 -1.20
N ALA A 155 -20.94 -17.01 -0.46
CA ALA A 155 -20.99 -16.87 1.00
C ALA A 155 -19.65 -17.28 1.65
N ILE A 156 -19.07 -18.40 1.22
CA ILE A 156 -17.77 -18.86 1.74
C ILE A 156 -16.66 -17.87 1.31
N GLU A 157 -16.66 -17.44 0.04
CA GLU A 157 -15.71 -16.44 -0.44
C GLU A 157 -15.77 -15.14 0.37
N GLN A 158 -16.97 -14.66 0.68
CA GLN A 158 -17.17 -13.44 1.47
C GLN A 158 -16.66 -13.60 2.90
N CYS A 159 -16.86 -14.77 3.51
CA CYS A 159 -16.30 -15.06 4.83
C CYS A 159 -14.77 -14.97 4.81
N TYR A 160 -14.09 -15.61 3.84
CA TYR A 160 -12.63 -15.55 3.77
C TYR A 160 -12.07 -14.18 3.36
N LEU A 161 -12.78 -13.43 2.52
CA LEU A 161 -12.47 -12.02 2.25
C LEU A 161 -12.51 -11.20 3.53
N CYS A 162 -13.61 -11.32 4.28
CA CYS A 162 -13.78 -10.67 5.58
C CYS A 162 -12.65 -11.04 6.56
N LEU A 163 -12.30 -12.33 6.65
CA LEU A 163 -11.26 -12.80 7.55
C LEU A 163 -9.87 -12.28 7.18
N THR A 164 -9.56 -12.25 5.88
CA THR A 164 -8.29 -11.69 5.37
C THR A 164 -8.17 -10.21 5.77
N GLU A 165 -9.22 -9.42 5.54
CA GLU A 165 -9.23 -8.00 5.93
C GLU A 165 -9.16 -7.79 7.44
N LEU A 166 -9.87 -8.60 8.25
CA LEU A 166 -9.90 -8.44 9.70
C LEU A 166 -8.56 -8.77 10.36
N VAL A 167 -7.90 -9.83 9.91
CA VAL A 167 -6.60 -10.25 10.43
C VAL A 167 -5.53 -9.18 10.20
N HIS A 168 -5.62 -8.43 9.11
CA HIS A 168 -4.73 -7.30 8.84
C HIS A 168 -4.70 -6.25 9.99
N PHE A 169 -5.80 -6.10 10.73
CA PHE A 169 -5.90 -5.17 11.87
C PHE A 169 -5.59 -5.82 13.23
N ILE A 170 -5.45 -7.14 13.28
CA ILE A 170 -5.21 -7.89 14.53
C ILE A 170 -3.72 -8.19 14.61
N GLU A 171 -2.94 -7.24 15.12
CA GLU A 171 -1.48 -7.35 15.12
C GLU A 171 -0.97 -8.44 16.09
N GLN A 172 -1.45 -8.47 17.34
CA GLN A 172 -0.94 -9.38 18.38
C GLN A 172 -1.99 -9.71 19.45
N GLY A 173 -1.67 -10.68 20.32
CA GLY A 173 -2.37 -10.92 21.56
C GLY A 173 -3.43 -12.05 21.54
N PRO A 174 -4.28 -12.13 22.58
CA PRO A 174 -5.16 -13.28 22.81
C PRO A 174 -6.18 -13.52 21.71
N LEU A 175 -6.59 -12.47 20.99
CA LEU A 175 -7.53 -12.59 19.88
C LEU A 175 -6.86 -13.23 18.66
N LEU A 176 -5.63 -12.79 18.31
CA LEU A 176 -4.85 -13.39 17.24
C LEU A 176 -4.62 -14.88 17.52
N GLN A 177 -4.12 -15.18 18.72
CA GLN A 177 -3.92 -16.56 19.16
C GLN A 177 -5.19 -17.39 19.03
N HIS A 178 -6.33 -16.86 19.49
CA HIS A 178 -7.63 -17.55 19.42
C HIS A 178 -8.07 -17.87 17.99
N ILE A 179 -7.86 -16.94 17.04
CA ILE A 179 -8.14 -17.17 15.62
C ILE A 179 -7.19 -18.23 15.07
N THR A 180 -5.89 -18.09 15.34
CA THR A 180 -4.83 -18.94 14.79
C THR A 180 -4.96 -20.40 15.19
N VAL A 181 -5.27 -20.67 16.46
CA VAL A 181 -5.46 -22.04 16.97
C VAL A 181 -6.92 -22.50 16.90
N GLY A 182 -7.79 -21.67 16.33
CA GLY A 182 -9.23 -21.86 16.35
C GLY A 182 -9.75 -22.84 15.29
N PRO A 183 -11.04 -23.23 15.39
CA PRO A 183 -11.67 -24.14 14.44
C PRO A 183 -11.64 -23.64 13.00
N LEU A 184 -11.73 -22.31 12.81
CA LEU A 184 -11.66 -21.68 11.49
C LEU A 184 -10.38 -22.06 10.75
N VAL A 185 -9.22 -21.84 11.36
CA VAL A 185 -7.91 -22.15 10.75
C VAL A 185 -7.73 -23.65 10.59
N THR A 186 -8.02 -24.44 11.62
CA THR A 186 -7.90 -25.91 11.50
C THR A 186 -8.79 -26.48 10.39
N GLY A 187 -10.01 -25.97 10.22
CA GLY A 187 -10.93 -26.33 9.14
C GLY A 187 -10.42 -25.89 7.77
N SER A 188 -9.93 -24.64 7.65
CA SER A 188 -9.29 -24.14 6.42
C SER A 188 -8.13 -25.03 5.99
N LEU A 189 -7.25 -25.38 6.93
CA LEU A 189 -6.08 -26.22 6.66
C LEU A 189 -6.49 -27.63 6.23
N SER A 190 -7.49 -28.22 6.90
CA SER A 190 -8.04 -29.53 6.51
C SER A 190 -8.65 -29.52 5.10
N LEU A 191 -9.30 -28.43 4.69
CA LEU A 191 -9.86 -28.29 3.34
C LEU A 191 -8.75 -28.22 2.29
N LEU A 192 -7.62 -27.59 2.60
CA LEU A 192 -6.49 -27.46 1.70
C LEU A 192 -5.75 -28.79 1.53
N THR A 193 -5.43 -29.48 2.63
CA THR A 193 -4.70 -30.75 2.57
C THR A 193 -5.50 -31.84 1.84
N ASN A 194 -6.83 -31.79 1.93
CA ASN A 194 -7.73 -32.75 1.29
C ASN A 194 -8.46 -32.14 0.07
N TRP A 195 -7.89 -31.12 -0.58
CA TRP A 195 -8.54 -30.39 -1.67
C TRP A 195 -9.05 -31.30 -2.83
N THR A 196 -8.37 -32.42 -3.09
CA THR A 196 -8.78 -33.43 -4.08
C THR A 196 -10.07 -34.17 -3.70
N GLU A 197 -10.41 -34.24 -2.41
CA GLU A 197 -11.65 -34.82 -1.90
C GLU A 197 -12.85 -33.87 -1.99
N HIS A 198 -12.60 -32.61 -2.39
CA HIS A 198 -13.59 -31.55 -2.49
C HIS A 198 -13.75 -31.03 -3.93
N PRO A 199 -14.10 -31.87 -4.92
CA PRO A 199 -14.18 -31.49 -6.35
C PRO A 199 -15.28 -30.47 -6.65
N TYR A 200 -16.16 -30.20 -5.70
CA TYR A 200 -17.20 -29.16 -5.78
C TYR A 200 -16.69 -27.77 -5.38
N LEU A 201 -15.46 -27.66 -4.87
CA LEU A 201 -14.82 -26.40 -4.56
C LEU A 201 -13.93 -25.99 -5.73
N GLY A 202 -14.19 -24.81 -6.30
CA GLY A 202 -13.36 -24.25 -7.35
C GLY A 202 -12.02 -23.73 -6.83
N MET A 203 -11.02 -23.66 -7.72
CA MET A 203 -9.71 -23.05 -7.43
C MET A 203 -9.83 -21.63 -6.86
N LYS A 204 -10.85 -20.88 -7.28
CA LYS A 204 -11.15 -19.54 -6.74
C LYS A 204 -11.31 -19.54 -5.23
N LEU A 205 -11.97 -20.55 -4.66
CA LEU A 205 -12.14 -20.64 -3.21
C LEU A 205 -10.82 -21.00 -2.52
N PHE A 206 -10.07 -21.97 -3.05
CA PHE A 206 -8.77 -22.35 -2.49
C PHE A 206 -7.78 -21.18 -2.46
N LYS A 207 -7.82 -20.30 -3.48
CA LYS A 207 -7.07 -19.03 -3.48
C LYS A 207 -7.45 -18.11 -2.33
N ARG A 208 -8.75 -17.99 -2.01
CA ARG A 208 -9.24 -17.17 -0.88
C ARG A 208 -8.81 -17.74 0.46
N ILE A 209 -8.90 -19.06 0.64
CA ILE A 209 -8.44 -19.73 1.85
C ILE A 209 -6.94 -19.52 2.03
N ALA A 210 -6.15 -19.74 0.98
CA ALA A 210 -4.70 -19.54 1.03
C ALA A 210 -4.31 -18.07 1.27
N ALA A 211 -5.04 -17.10 0.69
CA ALA A 211 -4.82 -15.67 0.95
C ALA A 211 -5.07 -15.32 2.42
N PHE A 212 -6.16 -15.82 3.02
CA PHE A 212 -6.42 -15.67 4.45
C PHE A 212 -5.29 -16.24 5.31
N LEU A 213 -4.82 -17.46 5.01
CA LEU A 213 -3.73 -18.08 5.76
C LEU A 213 -2.42 -17.32 5.61
N ARG A 214 -2.08 -16.88 4.39
CA ARG A 214 -0.92 -16.01 4.14
C ARG A 214 -0.99 -14.78 5.04
N GLU A 215 -2.08 -14.03 5.01
CA GLU A 215 -2.25 -12.81 5.83
C GLU A 215 -2.13 -13.13 7.33
N LEU A 216 -2.76 -14.22 7.78
CA LEU A 216 -2.68 -14.69 9.17
C LEU A 216 -1.27 -15.06 9.62
N SER A 217 -0.41 -15.46 8.69
CA SER A 217 0.98 -15.81 9.01
C SER A 217 1.94 -14.63 9.02
N LEU A 218 1.50 -13.45 8.57
CA LEU A 218 2.30 -12.24 8.69
C LEU A 218 2.38 -11.86 10.17
N ASP A 219 3.61 -11.71 10.69
CA ASP A 219 3.87 -11.23 12.04
C ASP A 219 3.22 -12.02 13.19
N ASN A 220 2.93 -13.32 12.95
CA ASN A 220 2.19 -14.16 13.89
C ASN A 220 3.00 -15.36 14.41
N GLU A 221 3.41 -15.30 15.68
CA GLU A 221 4.16 -16.36 16.36
C GLU A 221 3.33 -17.61 16.70
N TYR A 222 1.99 -17.51 16.71
CA TYR A 222 1.11 -18.61 17.11
C TYR A 222 0.86 -19.63 15.99
N ILE A 223 1.35 -19.37 14.78
CA ILE A 223 1.08 -20.24 13.63
C ILE A 223 1.71 -21.61 13.82
N ALA A 224 0.88 -22.64 13.63
CA ALA A 224 1.29 -24.03 13.78
C ALA A 224 1.71 -24.63 12.44
N SER A 225 2.72 -25.50 12.50
CA SER A 225 3.10 -26.37 11.39
C SER A 225 2.05 -27.45 11.18
N LEU A 226 1.79 -27.75 9.91
CA LEU A 226 0.94 -28.84 9.48
C LEU A 226 1.81 -29.96 8.92
N ASP A 227 1.50 -31.18 9.32
CA ASP A 227 2.11 -32.36 8.74
C ASP A 227 1.75 -32.45 7.24
N GLY A 228 2.77 -32.59 6.40
CA GLY A 228 2.61 -32.73 4.94
C GLY A 228 2.41 -31.43 4.17
N LEU A 229 2.37 -30.26 4.83
CA LEU A 229 2.24 -28.96 4.16
C LEU A 229 3.40 -28.71 3.18
N ASP A 230 4.64 -28.97 3.60
CA ASP A 230 5.81 -28.74 2.75
C ASP A 230 5.75 -29.62 1.49
N THR A 231 5.37 -30.89 1.63
CA THR A 231 5.18 -31.81 0.49
C THR A 231 4.05 -31.34 -0.44
N MET A 232 2.96 -30.81 0.10
CA MET A 232 1.88 -30.23 -0.68
C MET A 232 2.34 -29.00 -1.46
N VAL A 233 3.08 -28.08 -0.80
CA VAL A 233 3.63 -26.89 -1.44
C VAL A 233 4.62 -27.27 -2.54
N GLU A 234 5.50 -28.24 -2.30
CA GLU A 234 6.42 -28.78 -3.32
C GLU A 234 5.67 -29.30 -4.54
N ALA A 235 4.63 -30.12 -4.33
CA ALA A 235 3.82 -30.65 -5.42
C ALA A 235 3.07 -29.55 -6.20
N LEU A 236 2.57 -28.50 -5.52
CA LEU A 236 1.92 -27.36 -6.15
C LEU A 236 2.89 -26.50 -6.96
N VAL A 237 4.08 -26.22 -6.41
CA VAL A 237 5.15 -25.51 -7.14
C VAL A 237 5.62 -26.34 -8.34
N ASP A 238 5.67 -27.67 -8.21
CA ASP A 238 6.08 -28.58 -9.29
C ASP A 238 5.07 -28.61 -10.44
N SER A 239 3.80 -28.46 -10.11
CA SER A 239 2.68 -28.40 -11.04
C SER A 239 2.16 -26.98 -11.27
N LEU A 240 2.99 -25.94 -11.09
CA LEU A 240 2.56 -24.55 -11.19
C LEU A 240 2.17 -24.16 -12.63
N PHE A 241 0.99 -23.58 -12.78
CA PHE A 241 0.46 -22.94 -13.99
C PHE A 241 -0.40 -21.73 -13.61
N ILE A 242 -0.84 -20.93 -14.59
CA ILE A 242 -1.44 -19.62 -14.33
C ILE A 242 -2.65 -19.68 -13.40
N GLU A 243 -3.52 -20.68 -13.52
CA GLU A 243 -4.76 -20.72 -12.75
C GLU A 243 -4.54 -21.11 -11.28
N ASN A 244 -3.49 -21.88 -10.96
CA ASN A 244 -3.14 -22.25 -9.59
C ASN A 244 -1.98 -21.43 -9.00
N ALA A 245 -1.34 -20.55 -9.78
CA ALA A 245 -0.16 -19.80 -9.34
C ALA A 245 -0.42 -18.96 -8.07
N GLU A 246 -1.50 -18.18 -8.02
CA GLU A 246 -1.88 -17.39 -6.83
C GLU A 246 -2.08 -18.30 -5.61
N PHE A 247 -2.71 -19.46 -5.79
CA PHE A 247 -2.92 -20.43 -4.72
C PHE A 247 -1.60 -20.98 -4.19
N ALA A 248 -0.72 -21.45 -5.09
CA ALA A 248 0.59 -21.98 -4.74
C ALA A 248 1.48 -20.94 -4.04
N CYS A 249 1.50 -19.70 -4.52
CA CYS A 249 2.31 -18.62 -3.94
C CYS A 249 1.85 -18.26 -2.52
N ASN A 250 0.54 -18.13 -2.30
CA ASN A 250 0.01 -17.81 -0.97
C ASN A 250 0.31 -18.93 0.04
N LEU A 251 0.20 -20.19 -0.39
CA LEU A 251 0.44 -21.36 0.45
C LEU A 251 1.95 -21.55 0.75
N LEU A 252 2.80 -21.24 -0.24
CA LEU A 252 4.24 -21.18 -0.04
C LEU A 252 4.61 -20.09 0.98
N ALA A 253 4.05 -18.89 0.86
CA ALA A 253 4.30 -17.81 1.82
C ALA A 253 3.90 -18.21 3.25
N TYR A 254 2.72 -18.84 3.40
CA TYR A 254 2.30 -19.41 4.68
C TYR A 254 3.29 -20.45 5.23
N SER A 255 3.70 -21.42 4.41
CA SER A 255 4.68 -22.45 4.80
C SER A 255 6.03 -21.84 5.21
N VAL A 256 6.55 -20.88 4.46
CA VAL A 256 7.81 -20.18 4.79
C VAL A 256 7.69 -19.44 6.12
N ASN A 257 6.59 -18.72 6.36
CA ASN A 257 6.37 -18.03 7.63
C ASN A 257 6.30 -19.01 8.80
N VAL A 258 5.59 -20.14 8.65
CA VAL A 258 5.56 -21.21 9.66
C VAL A 258 6.96 -21.74 9.95
N GLN A 259 7.77 -21.98 8.92
CA GLN A 259 9.15 -22.43 9.08
C GLN A 259 10.03 -21.36 9.76
N ARG A 260 9.80 -20.08 9.47
CA ARG A 260 10.48 -18.94 10.09
C ARG A 260 10.21 -18.90 11.60
N TYR A 261 8.95 -18.88 12.02
CA TYR A 261 8.58 -18.79 13.44
C TYR A 261 8.92 -20.05 14.24
N SER A 262 8.98 -21.22 13.58
CA SER A 262 9.42 -22.46 14.24
C SER A 262 10.95 -22.62 14.29
N GLY A 263 11.73 -21.69 13.73
CA GLY A 263 13.19 -21.80 13.63
C GLY A 263 13.66 -22.94 12.73
N ARG A 264 12.80 -23.40 11.80
CA ARG A 264 13.03 -24.56 10.91
C ARG A 264 13.35 -24.18 9.47
N LEU A 265 13.30 -22.91 9.11
CA LEU A 265 13.68 -22.46 7.77
C LEU A 265 15.15 -22.83 7.51
N ARG A 266 15.39 -23.79 6.62
CA ARG A 266 16.74 -24.35 6.35
C ARG A 266 17.26 -24.02 4.96
N ASP A 267 16.37 -23.87 4.00
CA ASP A 267 16.69 -23.63 2.60
C ASP A 267 15.58 -22.81 1.94
N VAL A 268 15.94 -22.01 0.95
CA VAL A 268 15.05 -21.22 0.10
C VAL A 268 14.93 -21.77 -1.32
N GLY A 269 15.46 -22.97 -1.58
CA GLY A 269 15.43 -23.63 -2.89
C GLY A 269 14.02 -23.76 -3.48
N ILE A 270 13.01 -24.10 -2.67
CA ILE A 270 11.61 -24.17 -3.11
C ILE A 270 11.06 -22.79 -3.50
N VAL A 271 11.47 -21.73 -2.80
CA VAL A 271 11.12 -20.34 -3.13
C VAL A 271 11.77 -19.97 -4.46
N GLY A 272 13.04 -20.31 -4.66
CA GLY A 272 13.73 -20.10 -5.93
C GLY A 272 13.03 -20.77 -7.11
N LYS A 273 12.63 -22.03 -6.95
CA LYS A 273 11.86 -22.79 -7.95
C LYS A 273 10.50 -22.14 -8.25
N CYS A 274 9.83 -21.64 -7.21
CA CYS A 274 8.55 -20.94 -7.37
C CYS A 274 8.73 -19.62 -8.13
N VAL A 275 9.72 -18.81 -7.77
CA VAL A 275 10.07 -17.55 -8.45
C VAL A 275 10.36 -17.78 -9.92
N GLU A 276 11.23 -18.75 -10.24
CA GLU A 276 11.57 -19.09 -11.63
C GLU A 276 10.32 -19.44 -12.45
N LYS A 277 9.43 -20.25 -11.88
CA LYS A 277 8.20 -20.66 -12.56
C LYS A 277 7.16 -19.54 -12.69
N VAL A 278 6.99 -18.71 -11.66
CA VAL A 278 6.09 -17.56 -11.71
C VAL A 278 6.59 -16.56 -12.75
N PHE A 279 7.89 -16.29 -12.78
CA PHE A 279 8.48 -15.38 -13.74
C PHE A 279 8.48 -15.95 -15.16
N GLY A 280 8.56 -17.28 -15.29
CA GLY A 280 8.39 -18.00 -16.56
C GLY A 280 6.94 -18.22 -17.00
N LEU A 281 5.93 -17.73 -16.27
CA LEU A 281 4.54 -17.77 -16.73
C LEU A 281 4.42 -16.98 -18.05
N GLU A 282 3.69 -17.53 -19.03
CA GLU A 282 3.46 -16.90 -20.35
C GLU A 282 4.76 -16.45 -21.04
N GLU A 283 5.73 -17.37 -21.20
CA GLU A 283 6.98 -17.13 -21.95
C GLU A 283 7.85 -15.99 -21.39
N GLY A 284 7.77 -15.70 -20.08
CA GLY A 284 8.59 -14.67 -19.44
C GLY A 284 8.02 -13.25 -19.54
N VAL A 285 6.76 -13.11 -19.93
CA VAL A 285 6.09 -11.81 -20.05
C VAL A 285 5.61 -11.33 -18.68
N THR A 286 5.91 -10.07 -18.33
CA THR A 286 5.44 -9.50 -17.06
C THR A 286 3.92 -9.28 -17.03
N PRO A 287 3.28 -9.19 -15.86
CA PRO A 287 1.86 -8.84 -15.77
C PRO A 287 1.48 -7.57 -16.52
N GLN A 288 2.36 -6.56 -16.49
CA GLN A 288 2.20 -5.29 -17.19
C GLN A 288 2.25 -5.50 -18.71
N GLN A 289 3.25 -6.22 -19.21
CA GLN A 289 3.39 -6.49 -20.64
C GLN A 289 2.24 -7.35 -21.19
N TYR A 290 1.78 -8.34 -20.41
CA TYR A 290 0.62 -9.15 -20.76
C TYR A 290 -0.64 -8.29 -20.83
N PHE A 291 -0.85 -7.41 -19.84
CA PHE A 291 -1.98 -6.48 -19.84
C PHE A 291 -1.97 -5.58 -21.08
N MET A 292 -0.83 -4.95 -21.36
CA MET A 292 -0.64 -4.11 -22.54
C MET A 292 -0.95 -4.86 -23.84
N LYS A 293 -0.45 -6.10 -23.97
CA LYS A 293 -0.64 -6.94 -25.15
C LYS A 293 -2.11 -7.32 -25.37
N GLN A 294 -2.84 -7.65 -24.31
CA GLN A 294 -4.22 -8.16 -24.41
C GLN A 294 -5.28 -7.06 -24.40
N PHE A 295 -5.02 -5.95 -23.69
CA PHE A 295 -6.01 -4.92 -23.41
C PHE A 295 -5.59 -3.52 -23.82
N GLY A 296 -4.33 -3.28 -24.22
CA GLY A 296 -3.85 -1.94 -24.57
C GLY A 296 -4.62 -1.29 -25.72
N GLY A 297 -5.15 -2.07 -26.67
CA GLY A 297 -6.02 -1.56 -27.73
C GLY A 297 -7.47 -1.31 -27.34
N LYS A 298 -7.89 -1.72 -26.13
CA LYS A 298 -9.25 -1.54 -25.60
C LYS A 298 -9.40 -0.32 -24.71
N TYR A 299 -8.29 0.23 -24.22
CA TYR A 299 -8.27 1.40 -23.35
C TYR A 299 -7.58 2.56 -24.07
N LYS A 300 -8.12 3.78 -23.92
CA LYS A 300 -7.52 4.99 -24.50
C LYS A 300 -6.35 5.46 -23.65
N LEU A 301 -5.27 5.93 -24.28
CA LEU A 301 -4.16 6.55 -23.57
C LEU A 301 -4.56 7.94 -23.08
N ALA A 302 -4.16 8.30 -21.87
CA ALA A 302 -4.45 9.62 -21.30
C ALA A 302 -3.75 10.77 -22.06
N GLU A 303 -2.65 10.47 -22.77
CA GLU A 303 -1.88 11.46 -23.55
C GLU A 303 -2.59 11.89 -24.85
N GLU A 304 -3.53 11.11 -25.38
CA GLU A 304 -4.24 11.43 -26.64
C GLU A 304 -5.24 12.60 -26.52
N LYS A 305 -5.50 13.10 -25.30
CA LYS A 305 -6.40 14.26 -25.10
C LYS A 305 -5.74 15.64 -25.22
N LYS A 306 -4.42 15.74 -25.35
CA LYS A 306 -3.75 17.06 -25.42
C LYS A 306 -3.60 17.64 -26.84
N GLY A 307 -4.16 17.00 -27.87
CA GLY A 307 -3.98 17.40 -29.27
C GLY A 307 -5.17 18.03 -29.98
N ASP A 308 -6.41 17.73 -29.58
CA ASP A 308 -7.62 18.05 -30.38
C ASP A 308 -8.71 18.75 -29.54
N GLU A 309 -8.35 19.81 -28.81
CA GLU A 309 -9.32 20.76 -28.23
C GLU A 309 -9.25 22.11 -28.95
N GLU A 310 -9.38 22.10 -30.27
CA GLU A 310 -9.94 23.23 -31.02
C GLU A 310 -11.02 22.67 -31.97
N GLU A 311 -12.26 23.17 -31.81
CA GLU A 311 -13.46 22.91 -32.62
C GLU A 311 -14.29 21.65 -32.31
N SER A 312 -15.11 21.70 -31.24
CA SER A 312 -16.57 21.47 -31.35
C SER A 312 -17.25 21.52 -29.96
N ASP A 313 -17.73 22.71 -29.62
CA ASP A 313 -18.40 23.03 -28.34
C ASP A 313 -19.89 22.60 -28.30
N ASP A 314 -20.31 21.63 -29.13
CA ASP A 314 -21.74 21.32 -29.37
C ASP A 314 -22.11 19.83 -29.27
N ASN A 315 -21.28 18.96 -28.69
CA ASN A 315 -21.63 17.54 -28.50
C ASN A 315 -21.28 16.98 -27.11
N MET A 316 -21.31 17.81 -26.07
CA MET A 316 -21.11 17.37 -24.69
C MET A 316 -22.42 16.91 -24.03
N GLU A 317 -23.18 16.02 -24.69
CA GLU A 317 -24.40 15.43 -24.14
C GLU A 317 -24.63 13.98 -24.62
N GLU A 318 -23.63 13.09 -24.50
CA GLU A 318 -23.86 11.63 -24.57
C GLU A 318 -22.72 10.79 -23.94
N VAL A 319 -22.36 11.09 -22.69
CA VAL A 319 -21.66 10.11 -21.83
C VAL A 319 -22.36 10.06 -20.48
N ALA A 320 -23.64 9.70 -20.52
CA ALA A 320 -24.41 9.35 -19.34
C ALA A 320 -24.86 7.89 -19.45
N GLU A 321 -24.47 7.11 -18.46
CA GLU A 321 -25.15 5.89 -18.01
C GLU A 321 -25.08 4.68 -18.96
N ALA A 322 -23.89 4.06 -19.02
CA ALA A 322 -23.82 2.63 -19.28
C ALA A 322 -24.33 1.86 -18.05
N ASP A 323 -25.64 1.65 -18.02
CA ASP A 323 -26.36 0.72 -17.16
C ASP A 323 -25.64 -0.65 -17.09
N GLY A 324 -25.17 -1.01 -15.90
CA GLY A 324 -25.22 -2.38 -15.34
C GLY A 324 -24.62 -3.58 -16.12
N LYS A 325 -23.88 -3.40 -17.21
CA LYS A 325 -23.17 -4.50 -17.87
C LYS A 325 -21.74 -4.57 -17.30
N GLU A 326 -21.42 -5.67 -16.63
CA GLU A 326 -20.04 -6.05 -16.31
C GLU A 326 -19.16 -5.75 -17.52
N ASP A 327 -18.11 -4.96 -17.30
CA ASP A 327 -17.13 -4.62 -18.32
C ASP A 327 -16.69 -5.93 -19.01
N ALA A 328 -16.96 -6.06 -20.31
CA ALA A 328 -16.71 -7.29 -21.07
C ALA A 328 -15.24 -7.73 -21.00
N VAL A 329 -14.34 -6.81 -20.63
CA VAL A 329 -12.95 -7.08 -20.30
C VAL A 329 -12.84 -7.93 -19.02
N THR A 330 -13.49 -7.53 -17.93
CA THR A 330 -13.37 -8.17 -16.60
C THR A 330 -13.92 -9.60 -16.56
N SER A 331 -14.86 -9.94 -17.44
CA SER A 331 -15.42 -11.29 -17.58
C SER A 331 -14.61 -12.21 -18.51
N SER A 332 -13.61 -11.67 -19.23
CA SER A 332 -12.80 -12.44 -20.19
C SER A 332 -11.88 -13.47 -19.51
N ILE A 333 -11.51 -14.52 -20.26
CA ILE A 333 -10.56 -15.54 -19.79
C ILE A 333 -9.17 -14.90 -19.62
N GLU A 334 -8.81 -14.03 -20.55
CA GLU A 334 -7.54 -13.31 -20.58
C GLU A 334 -7.40 -12.42 -19.35
N PHE A 335 -8.47 -11.75 -18.92
CA PHE A 335 -8.43 -10.91 -17.72
C PHE A 335 -8.29 -11.74 -16.45
N ARG A 336 -8.98 -12.88 -16.37
CA ARG A 336 -8.81 -13.82 -15.25
C ARG A 336 -7.39 -14.39 -15.18
N LYS A 337 -6.79 -14.72 -16.33
CA LYS A 337 -5.39 -15.15 -16.43
C LYS A 337 -4.44 -14.04 -15.97
N TRP A 338 -4.59 -12.83 -16.52
CA TRP A 338 -3.81 -11.67 -16.12
C TRP A 338 -3.90 -11.42 -14.61
N ARG A 339 -5.12 -11.37 -14.05
CA ARG A 339 -5.36 -11.15 -12.62
C ARG A 339 -4.67 -12.21 -11.76
N SER A 340 -4.78 -13.49 -12.13
CA SER A 340 -4.14 -14.59 -11.43
C SER A 340 -2.62 -14.46 -11.46
N MET A 341 -2.06 -14.09 -12.62
CA MET A 341 -0.64 -13.86 -12.81
C MET A 341 -0.14 -12.67 -12.00
N SER A 342 -0.80 -11.51 -12.06
CA SER A 342 -0.45 -10.31 -11.27
C SER A 342 -0.40 -10.61 -9.77
N LYS A 343 -1.41 -11.32 -9.24
CA LYS A 343 -1.42 -11.71 -7.82
C LYS A 343 -0.34 -12.70 -7.44
N ALA A 344 -0.04 -13.66 -8.31
CA ALA A 344 1.08 -14.59 -8.09
C ALA A 344 2.41 -13.83 -8.04
N TYR A 345 2.63 -12.89 -8.96
CA TYR A 345 3.80 -12.01 -8.98
C TYR A 345 3.90 -11.17 -7.70
N ALA A 346 2.84 -10.44 -7.32
CA ALA A 346 2.83 -9.63 -6.10
C ALA A 346 3.13 -10.49 -4.86
N SER A 347 2.54 -11.67 -4.77
CA SER A 347 2.73 -12.59 -3.64
C SER A 347 4.16 -13.12 -3.54
N VAL A 348 4.74 -13.57 -4.66
CA VAL A 348 6.10 -14.14 -4.65
C VAL A 348 7.16 -13.05 -4.43
N ILE A 349 6.95 -11.85 -4.97
CA ILE A 349 7.84 -10.70 -4.77
C ILE A 349 7.78 -10.22 -3.32
N SER A 350 6.58 -10.14 -2.73
CA SER A 350 6.40 -9.85 -1.30
C SER A 350 7.12 -10.88 -0.43
N LEU A 351 6.98 -12.18 -0.72
CA LEU A 351 7.68 -13.23 0.02
C LEU A 351 9.20 -13.09 -0.08
N LEU A 352 9.73 -12.78 -1.27
CA LEU A 352 11.15 -12.50 -1.44
C LEU A 352 11.60 -11.30 -0.63
N ASN A 353 10.80 -10.23 -0.60
CA ASN A 353 11.10 -9.04 0.19
C ASN A 353 11.21 -9.38 1.68
N ASP A 354 10.25 -10.13 2.20
CA ASP A 354 10.22 -10.54 3.61
C ASP A 354 11.40 -11.45 3.96
N LEU A 355 11.81 -12.32 3.02
CA LEU A 355 13.00 -13.16 3.19
C LEU A 355 14.31 -12.37 3.17
N VAL A 356 14.42 -11.35 2.33
CA VAL A 356 15.61 -10.46 2.30
C VAL A 356 15.69 -9.69 3.62
N GLN A 357 14.58 -9.15 4.11
CA GLN A 357 14.54 -8.48 5.42
C GLN A 357 14.95 -9.44 6.54
N TYR A 358 14.37 -10.63 6.58
CA TYR A 358 14.71 -11.65 7.59
C TYR A 358 16.17 -12.10 7.53
N ALA A 359 16.75 -12.22 6.32
CA ALA A 359 18.13 -12.64 6.13
C ALA A 359 19.18 -11.61 6.61
N THR A 360 18.74 -10.38 6.89
CA THR A 360 19.61 -9.22 7.12
C THR A 360 19.38 -8.56 8.47
N THR A 361 18.27 -8.87 9.15
CA THR A 361 18.08 -8.47 10.55
C THR A 361 18.96 -9.34 11.46
N SER A 362 19.92 -8.74 12.16
CA SER A 362 20.67 -9.44 13.21
C SER A 362 19.75 -9.69 14.40
N PRO A 363 19.81 -10.88 15.04
CA PRO A 363 19.11 -11.11 16.31
C PRO A 363 19.55 -10.15 17.42
N GLU A 364 20.74 -9.55 17.30
CA GLU A 364 21.31 -8.62 18.29
C GLU A 364 20.76 -7.19 18.15
N ASP A 365 20.18 -6.83 16.99
CA ASP A 365 19.60 -5.49 16.76
C ASP A 365 18.16 -5.35 17.31
N GLU A 366 17.59 -6.41 17.90
CA GLU A 366 16.22 -6.41 18.42
C GLU A 366 16.09 -5.86 19.85
N ASP A 367 17.20 -5.75 20.59
CA ASP A 367 17.20 -5.34 22.01
C ASP A 367 17.52 -3.85 22.25
N GLU A 368 17.88 -3.07 21.21
CA GLU A 368 18.30 -1.65 21.38
C GLU A 368 17.16 -0.61 21.27
N GLU A 369 15.96 -0.99 20.81
CA GLU A 369 14.81 -0.08 20.88
C GLU A 369 14.17 -0.17 22.27
N PHE A 370 14.29 0.92 23.06
CA PHE A 370 13.63 1.21 24.34
C PHE A 370 14.44 1.13 25.65
N GLU A 371 15.75 1.41 25.65
CA GLU A 371 16.33 2.02 26.86
C GLU A 371 16.07 3.54 26.85
N GLU A 372 15.23 4.01 27.77
CA GLU A 372 15.19 5.43 28.15
C GLU A 372 16.53 5.77 28.79
N VAL A 373 17.48 6.24 27.98
CA VAL A 373 18.76 6.76 28.49
C VAL A 373 18.48 8.12 29.14
N ASP A 374 18.27 8.09 30.46
CA ASP A 374 18.33 9.27 31.31
C ASP A 374 19.79 9.70 31.49
N GLY A 375 20.12 10.87 30.94
CA GLY A 375 21.17 11.77 31.46
C GLY A 375 22.63 11.44 31.13
N ASP A 376 23.21 12.28 30.28
CA ASP A 376 24.63 12.68 30.23
C ASP A 376 25.69 11.60 30.51
N GLU A 377 25.90 10.67 29.57
CA GLU A 377 27.18 9.97 29.45
C GLU A 377 27.74 10.07 28.02
N ASP A 378 28.99 10.53 27.93
CA ASP A 378 29.79 10.61 26.70
C ASP A 378 30.01 9.19 26.12
N PHE A 379 29.19 8.80 25.15
CA PHE A 379 29.36 7.56 24.40
C PHE A 379 30.55 7.68 23.44
N LYS A 380 31.61 6.89 23.68
CA LYS A 380 32.62 6.55 22.67
C LYS A 380 32.20 5.25 21.99
N GLU A 381 31.65 5.35 20.79
CA GLU A 381 31.47 4.21 19.89
C GLU A 381 32.84 3.73 19.37
N GLU A 382 33.29 2.57 19.85
CA GLU A 382 34.21 1.71 19.11
C GLU A 382 33.43 0.48 18.63
N SER A 383 32.72 0.61 17.51
CA SER A 383 32.07 -0.54 16.85
C SER A 383 33.13 -1.39 16.14
N LYS A 384 33.56 -2.48 16.78
CA LYS A 384 34.19 -3.59 16.06
C LYS A 384 33.09 -4.41 15.41
N THR A 385 32.83 -4.17 14.13
CA THR A 385 32.10 -5.11 13.28
C THR A 385 32.95 -6.37 13.11
N GLU A 386 32.68 -7.39 13.92
CA GLU A 386 33.10 -8.76 13.60
C GLU A 386 32.24 -9.25 12.43
N GLU A 387 32.87 -9.57 11.30
CA GLU A 387 32.21 -10.20 10.15
C GLU A 387 31.73 -11.61 10.55
N VAL A 388 30.49 -11.70 11.02
CA VAL A 388 29.77 -12.97 11.14
C VAL A 388 29.49 -13.47 9.73
N GLY A 389 30.04 -14.62 9.37
CA GLY A 389 29.83 -15.23 8.05
C GLY A 389 28.34 -15.39 7.74
N ALA A 390 27.92 -14.93 6.55
CA ALA A 390 26.52 -14.96 6.13
C ALA A 390 25.92 -16.37 6.27
N SER A 391 24.75 -16.47 6.92
CA SER A 391 24.04 -17.74 7.05
C SER A 391 23.73 -18.32 5.65
N PRO A 392 23.64 -19.66 5.48
CA PRO A 392 23.28 -20.27 4.20
C PRO A 392 21.96 -19.74 3.61
N ILE A 393 21.02 -19.36 4.48
CA ILE A 393 19.75 -18.73 4.12
C ILE A 393 20.02 -17.35 3.53
N SER A 394 20.82 -16.52 4.21
CA SER A 394 21.19 -15.19 3.72
C SER A 394 21.86 -15.28 2.35
N ALA A 395 22.84 -16.16 2.17
CA ALA A 395 23.48 -16.38 0.87
C ALA A 395 22.50 -16.84 -0.23
N GLY A 396 21.57 -17.74 0.10
CA GLY A 396 20.55 -18.25 -0.84
C GLY A 396 19.55 -17.19 -1.28
N VAL A 397 19.00 -16.42 -0.33
CA VAL A 397 18.04 -15.34 -0.59
C VAL A 397 18.67 -14.24 -1.44
N ASN A 398 19.92 -13.90 -1.11
CA ASN A 398 20.72 -12.93 -1.81
C ASN A 398 21.02 -13.32 -3.26
N ALA A 399 21.39 -14.58 -3.50
CA ALA A 399 21.59 -15.09 -4.85
C ALA A 399 20.29 -15.04 -5.66
N LEU A 400 19.17 -15.43 -5.06
CA LEU A 400 17.86 -15.43 -5.69
C LEU A 400 17.41 -14.02 -6.09
N ALA A 401 17.47 -13.05 -5.17
CA ALA A 401 17.14 -11.66 -5.45
C ALA A 401 17.98 -11.08 -6.60
N ARG A 402 19.28 -11.39 -6.62
CA ARG A 402 20.19 -10.91 -7.68
C ARG A 402 19.91 -11.53 -9.04
N MET A 403 19.63 -12.84 -9.11
CA MET A 403 19.26 -13.51 -10.36
C MET A 403 17.95 -12.97 -10.95
N SER A 404 17.06 -12.49 -10.07
CA SER A 404 15.73 -12.00 -10.41
C SER A 404 15.65 -10.49 -10.67
N ILE A 405 16.71 -9.71 -10.39
CA ILE A 405 16.64 -8.24 -10.33
C ILE A 405 16.16 -7.61 -11.64
N THR A 406 16.64 -8.08 -12.79
CA THR A 406 16.23 -7.56 -14.11
C THR A 406 14.74 -7.77 -14.36
N HIS A 407 14.19 -8.90 -13.92
CA HIS A 407 12.76 -9.22 -14.06
C HIS A 407 11.91 -8.44 -13.06
N ILE A 408 12.42 -8.23 -11.85
CA ILE A 408 11.76 -7.38 -10.85
C ILE A 408 11.69 -5.92 -11.36
N LEU A 409 12.79 -5.42 -11.94
CA LEU A 409 12.83 -4.08 -12.52
C LEU A 409 11.87 -3.90 -13.69
N SER A 410 11.69 -4.91 -14.55
CA SER A 410 10.71 -4.84 -15.63
C SER A 410 9.26 -4.80 -15.11
N CYS A 411 8.99 -5.38 -13.93
CA CYS A 411 7.71 -5.26 -13.23
C CYS A 411 7.51 -3.88 -12.57
N GLY A 412 8.60 -3.23 -12.15
CA GLY A 412 8.57 -1.89 -11.56
C GLY A 412 8.35 -0.75 -12.56
N LYS A 413 8.43 -1.01 -13.88
CA LYS A 413 8.19 -0.01 -14.92
C LYS A 413 6.75 0.47 -14.92
N ALA A 414 6.55 1.79 -15.09
CA ALA A 414 5.22 2.37 -15.21
C ALA A 414 4.48 1.84 -16.44
N ILE A 415 3.16 1.67 -16.31
CA ILE A 415 2.27 1.44 -17.45
C ILE A 415 1.79 2.79 -17.96
N THR A 416 1.71 2.94 -19.28
CA THR A 416 1.10 4.11 -19.91
C THR A 416 -0.30 4.32 -19.38
N GLN A 417 -0.63 5.55 -18.99
CA GLN A 417 -1.91 5.84 -18.36
C GLN A 417 -3.07 5.51 -19.29
N PHE A 418 -3.93 4.60 -18.86
CA PHE A 418 -5.16 4.23 -19.56
C PHE A 418 -6.36 4.90 -18.89
N LEU A 419 -7.19 5.56 -19.70
CA LEU A 419 -8.46 6.08 -19.24
C LEU A 419 -9.50 4.95 -19.20
N GLY A 420 -10.29 4.91 -18.12
CA GLY A 420 -11.40 3.97 -17.98
C GLY A 420 -11.04 2.60 -17.43
N LEU A 421 -9.86 2.45 -16.81
CA LEU A 421 -9.56 1.25 -16.01
C LEU A 421 -10.52 1.18 -14.81
N THR A 422 -10.94 -0.03 -14.43
CA THR A 422 -11.64 -0.23 -13.16
C THR A 422 -10.66 -0.01 -12.01
N GLN A 423 -11.14 0.49 -10.87
CA GLN A 423 -10.31 0.70 -9.66
C GLN A 423 -9.54 -0.58 -9.28
N GLU A 424 -10.19 -1.74 -9.33
CA GLU A 424 -9.56 -3.04 -9.06
C GLU A 424 -8.38 -3.34 -9.99
N THR A 425 -8.49 -2.97 -11.27
CA THR A 425 -7.41 -3.18 -12.25
C THR A 425 -6.24 -2.27 -11.95
N GLU A 426 -6.51 -1.01 -11.62
CA GLU A 426 -5.47 -0.05 -11.24
C GLU A 426 -4.74 -0.46 -9.96
N ASP A 427 -5.48 -0.85 -8.92
CA ASP A 427 -4.93 -1.27 -7.63
C ASP A 427 -4.02 -2.47 -7.80
N LEU A 428 -4.40 -3.45 -8.64
CA LEU A 428 -3.60 -4.65 -8.86
C LEU A 428 -2.32 -4.37 -9.67
N LEU A 429 -2.35 -3.42 -10.60
CA LEU A 429 -1.16 -2.99 -11.32
C LEU A 429 -0.19 -2.25 -10.39
N ASP A 430 -0.72 -1.38 -9.54
CA ASP A 430 0.04 -0.66 -8.55
C ASP A 430 0.62 -1.62 -7.50
N GLU A 431 -0.10 -2.66 -7.07
CA GLU A 431 0.38 -3.67 -6.11
C GLU A 431 1.63 -4.40 -6.62
N VAL A 432 1.64 -4.83 -7.89
CA VAL A 432 2.81 -5.49 -8.49
C VAL A 432 3.99 -4.52 -8.60
N GLN A 433 3.74 -3.27 -8.99
CA GLN A 433 4.77 -2.24 -9.10
C GLN A 433 5.36 -1.88 -7.74
N GLU A 434 4.51 -1.66 -6.73
CA GLU A 434 4.90 -1.34 -5.37
C GLU A 434 5.72 -2.48 -4.75
N ALA A 435 5.26 -3.72 -4.88
CA ALA A 435 5.99 -4.89 -4.39
C ALA A 435 7.38 -4.98 -5.06
N SER A 436 7.45 -4.75 -6.37
CA SER A 436 8.70 -4.80 -7.13
C SER A 436 9.70 -3.73 -6.69
N LEU A 437 9.24 -2.47 -6.62
CA LEU A 437 10.10 -1.35 -6.19
C LEU A 437 10.52 -1.48 -4.72
N SER A 438 9.63 -1.98 -3.86
CA SER A 438 9.92 -2.23 -2.45
C SER A 438 10.99 -3.31 -2.29
N LEU A 439 10.91 -4.40 -3.05
CA LEU A 439 11.95 -5.43 -3.06
C LEU A 439 13.30 -4.86 -3.52
N VAL A 440 13.33 -4.05 -4.57
CA VAL A 440 14.58 -3.40 -5.03
C VAL A 440 15.16 -2.50 -3.93
N LEU A 441 14.33 -1.70 -3.28
CA LEU A 441 14.76 -0.83 -2.17
C LEU A 441 15.30 -1.65 -0.99
N THR A 442 14.61 -2.71 -0.59
CA THR A 442 15.04 -3.61 0.49
C THR A 442 16.37 -4.28 0.14
N VAL A 443 16.53 -4.80 -1.08
CA VAL A 443 17.81 -5.41 -1.51
C VAL A 443 18.93 -4.38 -1.49
N LEU A 444 18.68 -3.15 -1.94
CA LEU A 444 19.65 -2.06 -1.90
C LEU A 444 20.07 -1.69 -0.48
N GLN A 445 19.11 -1.61 0.45
CA GLN A 445 19.35 -1.22 1.84
C GLN A 445 20.08 -2.29 2.64
N ASN A 446 19.77 -3.56 2.37
CA ASN A 446 20.15 -4.66 3.25
C ASN A 446 21.26 -5.56 2.68
N THR A 447 21.66 -5.34 1.42
CA THR A 447 22.66 -6.20 0.79
C THR A 447 23.80 -5.39 0.18
N THR A 448 25.03 -5.90 0.31
CA THR A 448 26.23 -5.39 -0.40
C THR A 448 26.30 -5.87 -1.85
N LEU A 449 25.23 -6.50 -2.35
CA LEU A 449 25.23 -7.29 -3.58
C LEU A 449 24.95 -6.47 -4.83
N ILE A 450 24.30 -5.32 -4.65
CA ILE A 450 24.04 -4.41 -5.75
C ILE A 450 25.33 -3.63 -6.03
N GLY A 451 25.90 -3.93 -7.19
CA GLY A 451 27.08 -3.27 -7.68
C GLY A 451 26.75 -1.96 -8.39
N PRO A 452 27.76 -1.14 -8.69
CA PRO A 452 27.59 0.06 -9.50
C PRO A 452 26.90 -0.18 -10.85
N SER A 453 27.01 -1.41 -11.40
CA SER A 453 26.38 -1.82 -12.65
C SER A 453 24.86 -1.86 -12.61
N ASP A 454 24.26 -2.11 -11.43
CA ASP A 454 22.81 -2.32 -11.32
C ASP A 454 22.06 -1.01 -11.08
N TYR A 455 22.76 0.08 -10.75
CA TYR A 455 22.15 1.39 -10.52
C TYR A 455 21.59 2.05 -11.77
N ALA A 456 22.23 1.89 -12.93
CA ALA A 456 21.73 2.49 -14.17
C ALA A 456 20.36 1.91 -14.57
N PRO A 457 20.15 0.58 -14.60
CA PRO A 457 18.83 0.00 -14.82
C PRO A 457 17.75 0.48 -13.83
N ILE A 458 18.12 0.68 -12.54
CA ILE A 458 17.18 1.18 -11.54
C ILE A 458 16.79 2.63 -11.83
N LEU A 459 17.77 3.48 -12.18
CA LEU A 459 17.51 4.86 -12.58
C LEU A 459 16.64 4.94 -13.84
N ASP A 460 16.81 4.03 -14.80
CA ASP A 460 15.98 3.98 -16.00
C ASP A 460 14.51 3.70 -15.65
N VAL A 461 14.25 2.78 -14.72
CA VAL A 461 12.89 2.52 -14.21
C VAL A 461 12.30 3.75 -13.54
N ILE A 462 13.07 4.44 -12.69
CA ILE A 462 12.63 5.68 -12.03
C ILE A 462 12.30 6.76 -13.07
N HIS A 463 13.15 6.90 -14.08
CA HIS A 463 12.98 7.86 -15.15
C HIS A 463 11.73 7.60 -15.99
N GLU A 464 11.49 6.35 -16.40
CA GLU A 464 10.26 5.95 -17.09
C GLU A 464 9.02 6.19 -16.22
N PHE A 465 9.10 5.87 -14.92
CA PHE A 465 7.98 6.07 -14.01
C PHE A 465 7.59 7.54 -13.88
N LEU A 466 8.57 8.40 -13.62
CA LEU A 466 8.34 9.85 -13.53
C LEU A 466 7.88 10.46 -14.86
N HIS A 467 8.34 9.93 -16.00
CA HIS A 467 7.86 10.37 -17.31
C HIS A 467 6.38 10.06 -17.49
N LEU A 468 5.94 8.84 -17.18
CA LEU A 468 4.59 8.35 -17.48
C LEU A 468 3.56 8.61 -16.37
N SER A 469 3.97 9.04 -15.17
CA SER A 469 3.09 8.99 -13.97
C SER A 469 3.01 10.28 -13.14
N LEU A 470 3.23 11.46 -13.73
CA LEU A 470 3.16 12.75 -13.00
C LEU A 470 1.79 13.05 -12.34
N TYR A 471 0.70 12.43 -12.80
CA TYR A 471 -0.63 12.56 -12.18
C TYR A 471 -0.91 11.48 -11.11
N LYS A 472 -0.05 10.47 -10.97
CA LYS A 472 -0.14 9.43 -9.92
C LYS A 472 0.73 9.76 -8.69
N CYS A 473 1.24 10.99 -8.56
CA CYS A 473 2.08 11.42 -7.44
C CYS A 473 1.40 11.33 -6.05
N GLU A 474 0.12 11.00 -5.99
CA GLU A 474 -0.65 10.78 -4.76
C GLU A 474 -0.75 9.30 -4.33
N ARG A 475 -0.14 8.36 -5.08
CA ARG A 475 -0.22 6.91 -4.79
C ARG A 475 1.01 6.42 -4.01
N ASN A 476 0.84 5.35 -3.22
CA ASN A 476 1.91 4.75 -2.40
C ASN A 476 3.14 4.33 -3.20
N VAL A 477 2.95 3.85 -4.43
CA VAL A 477 4.05 3.49 -5.36
C VAL A 477 5.05 4.65 -5.52
N PHE A 478 4.57 5.90 -5.49
CA PHE A 478 5.39 7.08 -5.63
C PHE A 478 6.31 7.30 -4.43
N ASP A 479 5.86 7.01 -3.21
CA ASP A 479 6.67 7.10 -1.98
C ASP A 479 7.84 6.13 -2.02
N THR A 480 7.58 4.89 -2.46
CA THR A 480 8.61 3.86 -2.64
C THR A 480 9.62 4.28 -3.71
N LEU A 481 9.13 4.84 -4.82
CA LEU A 481 9.98 5.37 -5.90
C LEU A 481 10.90 6.51 -5.43
N LEU A 482 10.36 7.47 -4.68
CA LEU A 482 11.14 8.57 -4.13
C LEU A 482 12.16 8.09 -3.09
N SER A 483 11.77 7.14 -2.25
CA SER A 483 12.67 6.50 -1.28
C SER A 483 13.83 5.80 -1.98
N LEU A 484 13.56 5.11 -3.09
CA LEU A 484 14.56 4.48 -3.96
C LEU A 484 15.51 5.51 -4.58
N LEU A 485 14.97 6.56 -5.20
CA LEU A 485 15.77 7.64 -5.80
C LEU A 485 16.67 8.31 -4.76
N ARG A 486 16.13 8.63 -3.58
CA ARG A 486 16.90 9.20 -2.48
C ARG A 486 18.02 8.27 -2.04
N TYR A 487 17.72 6.99 -1.83
CA TYR A 487 18.72 6.01 -1.43
C TYR A 487 19.90 5.97 -2.41
N LEU A 488 19.61 5.96 -3.72
CA LEU A 488 20.64 5.97 -4.77
C LEU A 488 21.50 7.25 -4.73
N ILE A 489 20.88 8.41 -4.53
CA ILE A 489 21.57 9.71 -4.48
C ILE A 489 22.46 9.84 -3.23
N ASP A 490 21.96 9.37 -2.10
CA ASP A 490 22.65 9.47 -0.80
C ASP A 490 23.84 8.49 -0.76
N ASN A 491 23.66 7.26 -1.26
CA ASN A 491 24.69 6.21 -1.20
C ASN A 491 25.63 6.17 -2.40
N ASN A 492 25.27 6.76 -3.54
CA ASN A 492 26.15 6.80 -4.71
C ASN A 492 26.28 8.21 -5.31
N LYS A 493 27.28 8.94 -4.80
CA LYS A 493 27.63 10.30 -5.27
C LYS A 493 27.96 10.35 -6.76
N ALA A 494 28.43 9.27 -7.37
CA ALA A 494 28.79 9.23 -8.79
C ALA A 494 27.57 9.28 -9.73
N LEU A 495 26.35 8.99 -9.24
CA LEU A 495 25.12 9.09 -10.02
C LEU A 495 24.60 10.52 -10.16
N ARG A 496 24.92 11.39 -9.18
CA ARG A 496 24.40 12.76 -9.13
C ARG A 496 24.70 13.55 -10.41
N PRO A 497 25.94 13.55 -10.95
CA PRO A 497 26.26 14.16 -12.24
C PRO A 497 25.31 13.76 -13.38
N SER A 498 25.02 12.46 -13.49
CA SER A 498 24.18 11.92 -14.56
C SER A 498 22.73 12.39 -14.42
N ILE A 499 22.18 12.31 -13.20
CA ILE A 499 20.82 12.78 -12.89
C ILE A 499 20.69 14.28 -13.21
N ILE A 500 21.64 15.08 -12.71
CA ILE A 500 21.75 16.53 -12.93
C ILE A 500 21.76 16.86 -14.43
N SER A 501 22.58 16.17 -15.22
CA SER A 501 22.69 16.41 -16.66
C SER A 501 21.55 15.88 -17.53
N SER A 502 20.57 15.19 -16.94
CA SER A 502 19.49 14.49 -17.67
C SER A 502 18.12 15.17 -17.52
N GLU A 503 17.15 14.78 -18.36
CA GLU A 503 15.75 15.20 -18.20
C GLU A 503 15.12 14.76 -16.87
N LEU A 504 15.73 13.79 -16.17
CA LEU A 504 15.23 13.28 -14.91
C LEU A 504 15.10 14.40 -13.87
N LEU A 505 16.04 15.33 -13.81
CA LEU A 505 15.96 16.44 -12.86
C LEU A 505 14.72 17.31 -13.12
N THR A 506 14.47 17.70 -14.38
CA THR A 506 13.29 18.48 -14.74
C THR A 506 12.00 17.73 -14.36
N LYS A 507 11.97 16.41 -14.51
CA LYS A 507 10.83 15.57 -14.10
C LYS A 507 10.64 15.55 -12.58
N ILE A 508 11.73 15.47 -11.81
CA ILE A 508 11.71 15.55 -10.33
C ILE A 508 11.16 16.92 -9.88
N ILE A 509 11.64 18.02 -10.48
CA ILE A 509 11.18 19.38 -10.16
C ILE A 509 9.67 19.49 -10.42
N ARG A 510 9.21 19.08 -11.60
CA ARG A 510 7.78 19.10 -11.96
C ARG A 510 6.95 18.24 -11.03
N ALA A 511 7.43 17.04 -10.65
CA ALA A 511 6.72 16.18 -9.73
C ALA A 511 6.49 16.86 -8.36
N GLY A 512 7.43 17.68 -7.89
CA GLY A 512 7.29 18.52 -6.70
C GLY A 512 6.09 19.47 -6.74
N ASN A 513 5.77 20.01 -7.91
CA ASN A 513 4.64 20.93 -8.09
C ASN A 513 3.28 20.22 -8.18
N TYR A 514 3.24 18.98 -8.69
CA TYR A 514 1.98 18.21 -8.80
C TYR A 514 1.62 17.42 -7.53
N THR A 515 2.62 16.99 -6.77
CA THR A 515 2.43 16.19 -5.56
C THR A 515 1.66 16.97 -4.50
N GLN A 516 0.59 16.40 -3.93
CA GLN A 516 -0.14 17.02 -2.80
C GLN A 516 0.24 16.45 -1.44
N GLY A 517 0.78 15.23 -1.41
CA GLY A 517 1.17 14.55 -0.18
C GLY A 517 2.35 15.21 0.53
N VAL A 518 2.20 15.46 1.84
CA VAL A 518 3.20 16.17 2.66
C VAL A 518 4.52 15.40 2.71
N GLN A 519 4.47 14.07 2.89
CA GLN A 519 5.66 13.24 3.06
C GLN A 519 6.47 13.14 1.77
N GLN A 520 5.77 13.00 0.65
CA GLN A 520 6.34 12.98 -0.70
C GLN A 520 6.99 14.33 -1.03
N ARG A 521 6.34 15.44 -0.67
CA ARG A 521 6.94 16.78 -0.79
C ARG A 521 8.21 16.92 0.04
N ILE A 522 8.23 16.42 1.29
CA ILE A 522 9.45 16.42 2.12
C ILE A 522 10.58 15.65 1.42
N GLN A 523 10.30 14.45 0.89
CA GLN A 523 11.30 13.65 0.19
C GLN A 523 11.81 14.35 -1.08
N LEU A 524 10.93 14.97 -1.88
CA LEU A 524 11.30 15.73 -3.06
C LEU A 524 12.16 16.95 -2.73
N VAL A 525 11.83 17.68 -1.67
CA VAL A 525 12.64 18.80 -1.16
C VAL A 525 14.05 18.31 -0.80
N GLN A 526 14.15 17.20 -0.06
CA GLN A 526 15.44 16.62 0.34
C GLN A 526 16.25 16.12 -0.87
N ILE A 527 15.61 15.46 -1.83
CA ILE A 527 16.26 15.02 -3.08
C ILE A 527 16.82 16.23 -3.84
N LEU A 528 16.01 17.28 -4.02
CA LEU A 528 16.42 18.49 -4.72
C LEU A 528 17.53 19.24 -3.98
N GLN A 529 17.46 19.35 -2.65
CA GLN A 529 18.53 19.91 -1.82
C GLN A 529 19.85 19.16 -2.05
N THR A 530 19.84 17.82 -2.00
CA THR A 530 21.05 17.01 -2.22
C THR A 530 21.62 17.13 -3.64
N LEU A 531 20.77 17.24 -4.66
CA LEU A 531 21.21 17.36 -6.06
C LEU A 531 21.73 18.77 -6.39
N LEU A 532 21.00 19.80 -5.98
CA LEU A 532 21.22 21.19 -6.39
C LEU A 532 22.35 21.89 -5.62
N THR A 533 22.78 21.33 -4.48
CA THR A 533 23.92 21.84 -3.70
C THR A 533 25.27 21.34 -4.19
N THR A 534 25.30 20.43 -5.18
CA THR A 534 26.55 19.91 -5.76
C THR A 534 27.27 20.95 -6.63
N GLU A 535 28.60 20.95 -6.62
CA GLU A 535 29.42 21.85 -7.47
C GLU A 535 29.05 21.76 -8.96
N GLN A 536 28.73 20.56 -9.45
CA GLN A 536 28.29 20.38 -10.82
C GLN A 536 26.94 21.04 -11.09
N ALA A 537 25.96 20.91 -10.19
CA ALA A 537 24.66 21.56 -10.35
C ALA A 537 24.80 23.09 -10.45
N LYS A 538 25.70 23.68 -9.65
CA LYS A 538 26.03 25.11 -9.71
C LYS A 538 26.54 25.56 -11.08
N HIS A 539 27.18 24.66 -11.85
CA HIS A 539 27.75 24.96 -13.17
C HIS A 539 26.89 24.52 -14.37
N THR A 540 26.10 23.44 -14.27
CA THR A 540 25.39 22.84 -15.43
C THR A 540 23.88 22.98 -15.39
N VAL A 541 23.24 22.80 -14.24
CA VAL A 541 21.78 22.64 -14.13
C VAL A 541 21.02 23.94 -13.94
N PHE A 542 21.68 24.95 -13.41
CA PHE A 542 21.11 26.29 -13.25
C PHE A 542 21.15 27.13 -14.53
N THR A 543 21.19 26.50 -15.71
CA THR A 543 21.25 27.19 -17.01
C THR A 543 19.89 27.55 -17.59
N THR A 544 18.77 27.00 -17.10
CA THR A 544 17.43 27.49 -17.43
C THR A 544 16.79 28.21 -16.24
N ILE A 545 16.47 29.48 -16.43
CA ILE A 545 15.75 30.32 -15.45
C ILE A 545 14.46 29.62 -14.99
N GLU A 546 13.82 28.86 -15.89
CA GLU A 546 12.59 28.10 -15.66
C GLU A 546 12.73 27.10 -14.49
N ASN A 547 13.78 26.27 -14.47
CA ASN A 547 13.96 25.28 -13.39
C ASN A 547 14.16 25.95 -12.03
N VAL A 548 14.87 27.08 -11.99
CA VAL A 548 15.07 27.86 -10.76
C VAL A 548 13.76 28.43 -10.25
N GLN A 549 12.95 28.97 -11.16
CA GLN A 549 11.64 29.51 -10.84
C GLN A 549 10.69 28.41 -10.34
N GLU A 550 10.68 27.23 -10.98
CA GLU A 550 9.86 26.09 -10.55
C GLU A 550 10.28 25.57 -9.17
N VAL A 551 11.58 25.42 -8.89
CA VAL A 551 12.08 25.01 -7.56
C VAL A 551 11.74 26.07 -6.50
N THR A 552 11.93 27.35 -6.82
CA THR A 552 11.56 28.46 -5.92
C THR A 552 10.07 28.41 -5.60
N GLU A 553 9.22 28.20 -6.60
CA GLU A 553 7.78 28.09 -6.43
C GLU A 553 7.39 26.90 -5.57
N MET A 554 7.95 25.72 -5.83
CA MET A 554 7.74 24.52 -5.02
C MET A 554 8.06 24.78 -3.54
N LEU A 555 9.22 25.38 -3.24
CA LEU A 555 9.64 25.67 -1.87
C LEU A 555 8.76 26.74 -1.20
N VAL A 556 8.34 27.77 -1.94
CA VAL A 556 7.38 28.76 -1.43
C VAL A 556 6.04 28.10 -1.10
N GLN A 557 5.54 27.21 -1.94
CA GLN A 557 4.28 26.48 -1.67
C GLN A 557 4.42 25.55 -0.47
N ALA A 558 5.57 24.88 -0.31
CA ALA A 558 5.86 24.08 0.88
C ALA A 558 5.82 24.93 2.17
N CYS A 559 6.41 26.14 2.15
CA CYS A 559 6.36 27.09 3.26
C CYS A 559 4.95 27.61 3.57
N LYS A 560 4.01 27.55 2.61
CA LYS A 560 2.60 27.95 2.79
C LYS A 560 1.68 26.82 3.25
N SER A 561 2.19 25.59 3.38
CA SER A 561 1.38 24.40 3.65
C SER A 561 0.71 24.36 5.03
N GLY A 562 1.19 25.16 5.99
CA GLY A 562 0.78 25.08 7.39
C GLY A 562 1.34 23.86 8.13
N ASN A 563 2.08 22.97 7.47
CA ASN A 563 2.73 21.83 8.09
C ASN A 563 4.15 22.20 8.55
N LEU A 564 4.38 22.22 9.86
CA LEU A 564 5.65 22.68 10.45
C LEU A 564 6.87 21.90 9.93
N LEU A 565 6.76 20.58 9.75
CA LEU A 565 7.88 19.75 9.29
C LEU A 565 8.25 20.05 7.84
N LEU A 566 7.24 20.15 6.96
CA LEU A 566 7.45 20.51 5.56
C LEU A 566 8.01 21.93 5.42
N ILE A 567 7.52 22.89 6.21
CA ILE A 567 8.06 24.26 6.25
C ILE A 567 9.55 24.23 6.66
N SER A 568 9.89 23.44 7.69
CA SER A 568 11.26 23.35 8.20
C SER A 568 12.23 22.81 7.14
N HIS A 569 11.87 21.73 6.45
CA HIS A 569 12.68 21.20 5.34
C HIS A 569 12.76 22.15 4.14
N ALA A 570 11.68 22.85 3.82
CA ALA A 570 11.69 23.83 2.73
C ALA A 570 12.61 25.03 3.04
N LEU A 571 12.61 25.50 4.29
CA LEU A 571 13.52 26.55 4.75
C LEU A 571 14.98 26.11 4.73
N ASP A 572 15.27 24.89 5.20
CA ASP A 572 16.60 24.31 5.14
C ASP A 572 17.12 24.22 3.70
N ALA A 573 16.28 23.75 2.77
CA ALA A 573 16.59 23.75 1.35
C ALA A 573 16.79 25.16 0.77
N PHE A 574 16.05 26.17 1.23
CA PHE A 574 16.31 27.56 0.86
C PHE A 574 17.71 28.03 1.30
N TYR A 575 18.11 27.70 2.52
CA TYR A 575 19.42 28.10 3.05
C TYR A 575 20.55 27.50 2.23
N ASP A 576 20.42 26.23 1.87
CA ASP A 576 21.46 25.51 1.15
C ASP A 576 21.52 25.90 -0.33
N ILE A 577 20.39 25.77 -1.05
CA ILE A 577 20.33 25.96 -2.51
C ILE A 577 20.59 27.43 -2.86
N PHE A 578 20.02 28.35 -2.08
CA PHE A 578 20.08 29.78 -2.38
C PHE A 578 21.14 30.50 -1.56
N SER A 579 22.11 29.84 -0.94
CA SER A 579 23.20 30.52 -0.22
C SER A 579 24.03 31.45 -1.10
N GLU A 580 24.15 31.15 -2.40
CA GLU A 580 24.98 31.91 -3.35
C GLU A 580 24.21 33.00 -4.13
N ASN A 581 24.96 33.93 -4.72
CA ASN A 581 24.45 35.09 -5.48
C ASN A 581 23.66 34.74 -6.75
N ASN A 582 23.93 33.57 -7.33
CA ASN A 582 23.52 33.23 -8.68
C ASN A 582 22.00 33.11 -8.87
N TYR A 583 21.22 33.06 -7.78
CA TYR A 583 19.78 32.79 -7.79
C TYR A 583 18.94 33.93 -7.23
N ASN A 584 19.57 35.07 -6.93
CA ASN A 584 18.93 36.22 -6.31
C ASN A 584 17.80 36.80 -7.18
N GLN A 585 17.87 36.68 -8.51
CA GLN A 585 16.80 37.14 -9.40
C GLN A 585 15.48 36.38 -9.17
N ALA A 586 15.52 35.06 -9.06
CA ALA A 586 14.30 34.27 -8.81
C ALA A 586 13.68 34.58 -7.44
N LEU A 587 14.52 34.78 -6.42
CA LEU A 587 14.07 35.22 -5.10
C LEU A 587 13.42 36.60 -5.14
N ALA A 588 13.97 37.53 -5.94
CA ALA A 588 13.42 38.87 -6.13
C ALA A 588 12.06 38.82 -6.85
N ASP A 589 11.99 38.10 -7.97
CA ASP A 589 10.79 37.98 -8.81
C ASP A 589 9.60 37.43 -8.03
N LYS A 590 9.85 36.44 -7.16
CA LYS A 590 8.81 35.80 -6.32
C LYS A 590 8.67 36.46 -4.94
N GLN A 591 9.38 37.56 -4.67
CA GLN A 591 9.37 38.31 -3.41
C GLN A 591 9.66 37.45 -2.16
N VAL A 592 10.48 36.40 -2.30
CA VAL A 592 10.66 35.35 -1.27
C VAL A 592 11.14 35.93 0.05
N ILE A 593 12.11 36.86 0.02
CA ILE A 593 12.67 37.48 1.23
C ILE A 593 11.61 38.27 2.00
N GLN A 594 10.71 38.98 1.29
CA GLN A 594 9.61 39.70 1.94
C GLN A 594 8.60 38.72 2.55
N MET A 595 8.32 37.61 1.86
CA MET A 595 7.45 36.56 2.38
C MET A 595 8.04 35.90 3.63
N MET A 596 9.35 35.63 3.66
CA MET A 596 10.05 35.10 4.83
C MET A 596 9.97 36.04 6.04
N LYS A 597 10.14 37.36 5.84
CA LYS A 597 9.96 38.37 6.90
C LYS A 597 8.56 38.34 7.49
N VAL A 598 7.54 38.29 6.64
CA VAL A 598 6.12 38.25 7.06
C VAL A 598 5.76 36.91 7.69
N GLY A 599 6.35 35.81 7.23
CA GLY A 599 6.08 34.46 7.70
C GLY A 599 6.74 34.09 9.04
N LEU A 600 7.84 34.75 9.42
CA LEU A 600 8.59 34.44 10.64
C LEU A 600 7.72 34.42 11.91
N PRO A 601 6.86 35.42 12.20
CA PRO A 601 5.97 35.37 13.37
C PRO A 601 4.97 34.21 13.33
N HIS A 602 4.51 33.83 12.13
CA HIS A 602 3.59 32.70 11.95
C HIS A 602 4.28 31.37 12.26
N LEU A 603 5.51 31.18 11.77
CA LEU A 603 6.31 29.99 12.06
C LEU A 603 6.60 29.84 13.57
N GLN A 604 6.93 30.94 14.24
CA GLN A 604 7.09 30.96 15.70
C GLN A 604 5.80 30.56 16.44
N GLY A 605 4.63 30.98 15.91
CA GLY A 605 3.33 30.57 16.42
C GLY A 605 3.08 29.07 16.26
N LEU A 606 3.32 28.52 15.06
CA LEU A 606 3.17 27.09 14.77
C LEU A 606 4.06 26.23 15.66
N TYR A 607 5.33 26.61 15.82
CA TYR A 607 6.26 25.90 16.69
C TYR A 607 5.80 25.88 18.15
N LYS A 608 5.38 27.03 18.70
CA LYS A 608 4.86 27.13 20.07
C LYS A 608 3.62 26.24 20.26
N GLY A 609 2.70 26.25 19.30
CA GLY A 609 1.51 25.39 19.29
C GLY A 609 1.89 23.91 19.32
N ALA A 610 2.66 23.45 18.33
CA ALA A 610 3.08 22.06 18.19
C ALA A 610 3.82 21.54 19.44
N ARG A 611 4.69 22.38 20.05
CA ARG A 611 5.41 22.05 21.28
C ARG A 611 4.48 21.96 22.49
N SER A 612 3.55 22.90 22.65
CA SER A 612 2.62 22.91 23.78
C SER A 612 1.62 21.75 23.73
N GLU A 613 1.21 21.35 22.53
CA GLU A 613 0.23 20.29 22.29
C GLU A 613 0.88 18.92 22.11
N LYS A 614 2.23 18.81 22.21
CA LYS A 614 3.01 17.58 21.99
C LYS A 614 2.65 16.86 20.69
N GLN A 615 2.37 17.62 19.63
CA GLN A 615 1.95 17.05 18.34
C GLN A 615 3.10 16.39 17.55
N MET A 616 4.35 16.63 17.93
CA MET A 616 5.55 16.19 17.20
C MET A 616 6.60 15.61 18.15
N SER A 617 7.43 14.70 17.63
CA SER A 617 8.55 14.12 18.36
C SER A 617 9.67 15.13 18.64
N LYS A 618 10.53 14.84 19.64
CA LYS A 618 11.72 15.66 19.93
C LYS A 618 12.61 15.84 18.70
N ARG A 619 12.76 14.78 17.88
CA ARG A 619 13.58 14.80 16.66
C ARG A 619 12.98 15.73 15.60
N GLU A 620 11.66 15.68 15.40
CA GLU A 620 10.98 16.56 14.44
C GLU A 620 11.01 18.02 14.88
N LEU A 621 10.86 18.29 16.17
CA LEU A 621 10.96 19.65 16.72
C LEU A 621 12.37 20.24 16.53
N ARG A 622 13.43 19.42 16.52
CA ARG A 622 14.81 19.91 16.25
C ARG A 622 14.95 20.53 14.86
N TYR A 623 14.30 19.98 13.83
CA TYR A 623 14.33 20.58 12.49
C TYR A 623 13.66 21.97 12.48
N ALA A 624 12.54 22.11 13.19
CA ALA A 624 11.84 23.37 13.31
C ALA A 624 12.63 24.41 14.12
N ASP A 625 13.32 23.98 15.19
CA ASP A 625 14.19 24.84 15.98
C ASP A 625 15.36 25.38 15.13
N GLN A 626 16.04 24.52 14.37
CA GLN A 626 17.13 24.93 13.49
C GLN A 626 16.65 25.90 12.39
N ALA A 627 15.50 25.62 11.78
CA ALA A 627 14.92 26.52 10.78
C ALA A 627 14.58 27.89 11.38
N LEU A 628 14.03 27.93 12.59
CA LEU A 628 13.71 29.18 13.29
C LEU A 628 14.95 29.99 13.67
N GLU A 629 16.02 29.31 14.09
CA GLU A 629 17.29 29.94 14.46
C GLU A 629 17.98 30.57 13.24
N ASN A 630 17.98 29.86 12.10
CA ASN A 630 18.70 30.28 10.90
C ASN A 630 17.93 31.34 10.07
N LEU A 631 16.59 31.37 10.14
CA LEU A 631 15.78 32.23 9.28
C LEU A 631 16.13 33.74 9.39
N PRO A 632 16.28 34.36 10.57
CA PRO A 632 16.63 35.77 10.66
C PRO A 632 18.00 36.09 10.03
N ALA A 633 19.00 35.23 10.27
CA ALA A 633 20.34 35.41 9.73
C ALA A 633 20.35 35.29 8.20
N PHE A 634 19.61 34.33 7.64
CA PHE A 634 19.46 34.18 6.20
C PHE A 634 18.77 35.38 5.55
N ILE A 635 17.69 35.90 6.15
CA ILE A 635 17.00 37.11 5.66
C ILE A 635 17.97 38.29 5.64
N GLU A 636 18.72 38.52 6.72
CA GLU A 636 19.66 39.65 6.79
C GLU A 636 20.76 39.53 5.73
N TYR A 637 21.34 38.33 5.61
CA TYR A 637 22.34 38.01 4.61
C TYR A 637 21.83 38.33 3.19
N LYS A 638 20.62 37.87 2.83
CA LYS A 638 20.06 38.08 1.49
C LYS A 638 19.62 39.52 1.20
N VAL A 639 19.08 40.23 2.18
CA VAL A 639 18.78 41.66 2.02
C VAL A 639 20.06 42.44 1.69
N ARG A 640 21.14 42.16 2.41
CA ARG A 640 22.45 42.80 2.18
C ARG A 640 23.02 42.47 0.81
N GLU A 641 22.97 41.19 0.44
CA GLU A 641 23.52 40.68 -0.81
C GLU A 641 22.76 41.19 -2.04
N MET A 642 21.42 41.22 -1.98
CA MET A 642 20.56 41.63 -3.10
C MET A 642 20.42 43.16 -3.25
N GLY A 643 20.93 43.95 -2.30
CA GLY A 643 20.78 45.40 -2.31
C GLY A 643 19.33 45.89 -2.20
N VAL A 644 18.43 45.05 -1.68
CA VAL A 644 17.01 45.39 -1.49
C VAL A 644 16.94 46.40 -0.35
N GLN A 645 16.65 47.67 -0.66
CA GLN A 645 16.44 48.71 0.35
C GLN A 645 15.27 48.31 1.27
N GLN A 646 15.45 48.51 2.57
CA GLN A 646 14.56 48.07 3.65
C GLN A 646 13.11 48.54 3.49
#